data_AF-A0A081A6L5-F1
#
_entry.id   AF-A0A081A6L5-F1
#
_cell.length_a   1.000
_cell.length_b   1.000
_cell.length_c   1.000
_cell.angle_alpha   90.00
_cell.angle_beta   90.00
_cell.angle_gamma   90.00
#
_symmetry.space_group_name_H-M   'P 1'
#
loop_
_entity.id
_entity.type
_entity.pdbx_description
1 polymer ?
#
loop_
_entity_poly.entity_id
_entity_poly.type
_entity_poly.pdbx_seq_one_letter_code
_entity_poly.pdbx_strand_id
1 'polypeptide(L)'
;MKLRQLAASLTVGVMGFASSSSEAATCTASALSILPSTYNLDVCVSNNLYSVLLALAASSSTCSLTDLLALESDTQILNLVSLIEDIVASPSSMSSLVYAYMADTSSSDMNNFCTTLNTVISPCLLSLLPTLLPIFESDTTCCSEVSDLIDLVDFFVPPNVTTNSFILNELVNGVNQFFCSNIGDSTCGYNMFSQLTSTYTSSSFTLLESVVMPFVTIPSGEECTAMKGESYTDIASLTSASTIHYSCCIDHMRPLIQSIQDGFEYFFDDTTVNILNGMIEFSASGGKFVDSVPGTASCTWTDTCSDPSYLIAQQTATRMPGTNDPGKNDIEDISCTMVDKCNSAGTVCSSVCEKGTASISSWLNLTLSYQRNLAFSGKLCYTQIPSTHNSAITLADGYGNRDQLFNANLNSDKSYSYLKTNNQVLSLTDQLGIGIRWIEIDTHYFLDDFHTGHCGNLGSNSIETFFDAFGSQLSEYGTILWGPELLGCFPSISGIKTTDEVTTRSSMQEVRDWLEANPTEFVVIYMDTGSDISRLNKYEDLNTLLTDVFGGLIVPQSALKTLASDSWTGGSINEFIDAGYRVLLLANEDTGLAYSLYDFCGGHEVLTTEYIDTLPDSSRKIGGLEIYGSDYFLRSYQAELRYISLSDEAVLTEEFETFLNSSNIGNFVRWNMNLVATDMVDGAKMRAQAWSWAENEPSVTTSDAYVLMNTNGRWVASTSATKTYKACWSSSSLAWSIIDYAGSCGSGYTYMAPADPYQNYLLMTAISTKGITTTSVVINATLS
;
A
#
# COMPACT_ATOMS: atom_id res chain seq x y z
N MET A 1 -25.65 -0.05 48.36
CA MET A 1 -26.20 1.30 48.59
C MET A 1 -25.73 2.34 47.54
N LYS A 2 -25.33 1.91 46.32
CA LYS A 2 -24.89 2.82 45.23
C LYS A 2 -25.60 2.60 43.88
N LEU A 3 -26.72 1.86 43.83
CA LEU A 3 -27.58 1.80 42.64
C LEU A 3 -28.67 2.88 42.61
N ARG A 4 -29.00 3.48 43.75
CA ARG A 4 -30.01 4.58 43.82
C ARG A 4 -29.46 5.96 43.41
N GLN A 5 -28.14 6.11 43.26
CA GLN A 5 -27.52 7.37 42.82
C GLN A 5 -27.35 7.47 41.28
N LEU A 6 -27.34 6.36 40.53
CA LEU A 6 -27.37 6.41 39.05
C LEU A 6 -28.78 6.69 38.50
N ALA A 7 -29.82 6.15 39.13
CA ALA A 7 -31.20 6.40 38.71
C ALA A 7 -31.65 7.87 38.94
N ALA A 8 -31.07 8.56 39.93
CA ALA A 8 -31.37 9.96 40.23
C ALA A 8 -30.67 10.96 39.30
N SER A 9 -29.55 10.58 38.68
CA SER A 9 -28.84 11.43 37.71
C SER A 9 -29.47 11.38 36.31
N LEU A 10 -30.09 10.25 35.93
CA LEU A 10 -30.82 10.14 34.65
C LEU A 10 -32.20 10.82 34.65
N THR A 11 -32.83 11.06 35.81
CA THR A 11 -34.17 11.69 35.87
C THR A 11 -34.16 13.20 36.09
N VAL A 12 -33.01 13.82 36.38
CA VAL A 12 -32.92 15.29 36.58
C VAL A 12 -32.32 16.02 35.36
N GLY A 13 -31.78 15.30 34.37
CA GLY A 13 -31.30 15.88 33.10
C GLY A 13 -32.37 16.06 32.00
N VAL A 14 -33.60 15.57 32.20
CA VAL A 14 -34.66 15.56 31.16
C VAL A 14 -35.45 16.88 31.09
N MET A 15 -35.11 17.89 31.90
CA MET A 15 -35.72 19.21 31.79
C MET A 15 -34.65 20.30 31.69
N GLY A 16 -34.23 20.53 30.46
CA GLY A 16 -33.66 21.81 30.04
C GLY A 16 -32.19 21.76 29.67
N PHE A 17 -31.87 21.30 28.46
CA PHE A 17 -30.92 22.01 27.62
C PHE A 17 -31.43 22.02 26.19
N ALA A 18 -31.56 23.24 25.68
CA ALA A 18 -31.81 23.51 24.28
C ALA A 18 -30.67 22.92 23.45
N SER A 19 -31.00 22.60 22.20
CA SER A 19 -30.08 22.42 21.08
C SER A 19 -28.77 23.20 21.24
N SER A 20 -27.65 22.50 21.39
CA SER A 20 -26.34 23.04 21.04
C SER A 20 -25.46 21.91 20.54
N SER A 21 -25.37 21.85 19.21
CA SER A 21 -24.28 21.27 18.43
C SER A 21 -22.98 22.01 18.75
N SER A 22 -22.29 21.61 19.82
CA SER A 22 -20.93 22.06 20.09
C SER A 22 -20.08 20.86 20.44
N GLU A 23 -19.13 20.56 19.56
CA GLU A 23 -18.00 19.64 19.79
C GLU A 23 -17.47 19.84 21.21
N ALA A 24 -17.38 18.75 21.98
CA ALA A 24 -16.76 18.80 23.29
C ALA A 24 -15.26 19.05 23.11
N ALA A 25 -14.74 20.15 23.65
CA ALA A 25 -13.32 20.51 23.54
C ALA A 25 -12.34 19.53 24.22
N THR A 26 -12.85 18.52 24.94
CA THR A 26 -12.07 17.43 25.56
C THR A 26 -12.92 16.16 25.59
N CYS A 27 -12.51 15.14 24.84
CA CYS A 27 -13.12 13.81 24.88
C CYS A 27 -12.71 13.09 26.17
N THR A 28 -13.68 12.62 26.95
CA THR A 28 -13.38 11.88 28.18
C THR A 28 -14.19 10.60 28.24
N ALA A 29 -13.55 9.51 28.67
CA ALA A 29 -14.27 8.30 29.04
C ALA A 29 -15.13 8.60 30.28
N SER A 30 -16.41 8.21 30.21
CA SER A 30 -17.31 8.18 31.37
C SER A 30 -17.37 6.76 31.95
N ALA A 31 -17.99 6.60 33.12
CA ALA A 31 -17.92 5.37 33.93
C ALA A 31 -18.68 4.14 33.40
N LEU A 32 -18.89 3.99 32.08
CA LEU A 32 -19.37 2.75 31.46
C LEU A 32 -18.20 1.76 31.37
N SER A 33 -17.92 1.04 32.47
CA SER A 33 -16.83 0.06 32.57
C SER A 33 -16.94 -1.14 31.63
N ILE A 34 -18.10 -1.30 30.98
CA ILE A 34 -18.41 -2.43 30.11
C ILE A 34 -17.77 -2.32 28.72
N LEU A 35 -17.44 -1.11 28.27
CA LEU A 35 -16.90 -0.91 26.93
C LEU A 35 -15.38 -1.09 26.95
N PRO A 36 -14.81 -1.79 25.95
CA PRO A 36 -13.36 -1.86 25.82
C PRO A 36 -12.79 -0.47 25.55
N SER A 37 -11.62 -0.20 26.12
CA SER A 37 -10.84 1.01 25.82
C SER A 37 -10.03 0.88 24.53
N THR A 38 -9.95 -0.33 23.97
CA THR A 38 -9.35 -0.58 22.65
C THR A 38 -10.07 0.25 21.61
N TYR A 39 -9.29 0.95 20.78
CA TYR A 39 -9.79 1.86 19.74
C TYR A 39 -10.71 3.00 20.27
N ASN A 40 -10.56 3.37 21.55
CA ASN A 40 -11.32 4.46 22.20
C ASN A 40 -12.85 4.30 22.13
N LEU A 41 -13.36 3.06 22.07
CA LEU A 41 -14.81 2.81 21.99
C LEU A 41 -15.57 3.34 23.23
N ASP A 42 -15.00 3.18 24.41
CA ASP A 42 -15.54 3.71 25.67
C ASP A 42 -15.64 5.24 25.67
N VAL A 43 -14.63 5.93 25.12
CA VAL A 43 -14.62 7.37 24.92
C VAL A 43 -15.70 7.77 23.91
N CYS A 44 -15.72 7.16 22.73
CA CYS A 44 -16.68 7.45 21.67
C CYS A 44 -18.13 7.37 22.16
N VAL A 45 -18.50 6.24 22.77
CA VAL A 45 -19.86 6.01 23.30
C VAL A 45 -20.18 6.95 24.45
N SER A 46 -19.22 7.23 25.33
CA SER A 46 -19.42 8.17 26.46
C SER A 46 -19.75 9.58 26.00
N ASN A 47 -19.07 10.05 24.96
CA ASN A 47 -19.28 11.40 24.42
C ASN A 47 -20.54 11.48 23.54
N ASN A 48 -21.01 10.34 23.02
CA ASN A 48 -22.27 10.21 22.28
C ASN A 48 -23.42 9.59 23.10
N LEU A 49 -23.32 9.63 24.44
CA LEU A 49 -24.24 8.94 25.34
C LEU A 49 -25.70 9.38 25.17
N TYR A 50 -25.96 10.64 24.85
CA TYR A 50 -27.33 11.11 24.59
C TYR A 50 -27.97 10.38 23.41
N SER A 51 -27.23 10.25 22.31
CA SER A 51 -27.67 9.52 21.11
C SER A 51 -27.88 8.03 21.39
N VAL A 52 -26.99 7.43 22.18
CA VAL A 52 -27.14 6.05 22.66
C VAL A 52 -28.38 5.88 23.53
N LEU A 53 -28.63 6.78 24.47
CA LEU A 53 -29.83 6.76 25.31
C LEU A 53 -31.11 6.99 24.50
N LEU A 54 -31.07 7.85 23.47
CA LEU A 54 -32.19 8.04 22.55
C LEU A 54 -32.48 6.79 21.72
N ALA A 55 -31.44 6.16 21.15
CA ALA A 55 -31.56 4.91 20.42
C ALA A 55 -32.15 3.81 21.32
N LEU A 56 -31.64 3.70 22.56
CA LEU A 56 -32.15 2.77 23.57
C LEU A 56 -33.59 3.07 24.00
N ALA A 57 -33.96 4.34 24.14
CA ALA A 57 -35.33 4.73 24.49
C ALA A 57 -36.31 4.39 23.36
N ALA A 58 -35.91 4.63 22.11
CA ALA A 58 -36.66 4.27 20.91
C ALA A 58 -36.77 2.74 20.74
N SER A 59 -35.77 2.00 21.20
CA SER A 59 -35.71 0.53 21.16
C SER A 59 -36.24 -0.17 22.40
N SER A 60 -36.81 0.53 23.37
CA SER A 60 -37.04 -0.01 24.73
C SER A 60 -37.88 -1.30 24.80
N SER A 61 -38.58 -1.67 23.72
CA SER A 61 -39.29 -2.95 23.58
C SER A 61 -38.46 -4.11 22.99
N THR A 62 -37.32 -3.84 22.36
CA THR A 62 -36.47 -4.80 21.64
C THR A 62 -35.03 -4.84 22.16
N CYS A 63 -34.55 -3.78 22.81
CA CYS A 63 -33.24 -3.72 23.44
C CYS A 63 -33.26 -2.74 24.61
N SER A 64 -32.82 -3.18 25.79
CA SER A 64 -32.67 -2.33 26.97
C SER A 64 -31.21 -2.19 27.41
N LEU A 65 -30.93 -1.13 28.17
CA LEU A 65 -29.62 -0.95 28.80
C LEU A 65 -29.27 -2.12 29.74
N THR A 66 -30.26 -2.75 30.37
CA THR A 66 -30.03 -3.93 31.21
C THR A 66 -29.58 -5.13 30.40
N ASP A 67 -30.10 -5.31 29.18
CA ASP A 67 -29.69 -6.39 28.29
C ASP A 67 -28.23 -6.20 27.84
N LEU A 68 -27.85 -4.98 27.46
CA LEU A 68 -26.46 -4.65 27.13
C LEU A 68 -25.53 -4.85 28.34
N LEU A 69 -25.93 -4.41 29.53
CA LEU A 69 -25.13 -4.59 30.75
C LEU A 69 -24.95 -6.06 31.14
N ALA A 70 -25.89 -6.94 30.76
CA ALA A 70 -25.76 -8.36 31.02
C ALA A 70 -24.60 -8.99 30.25
N LEU A 71 -24.25 -8.46 29.07
CA LEU A 71 -23.15 -8.95 28.22
C LEU A 71 -21.77 -8.85 28.91
N GLU A 72 -21.55 -7.88 29.81
CA GLU A 72 -20.29 -7.75 30.58
C GLU A 72 -19.99 -8.99 31.43
N SER A 73 -21.03 -9.73 31.78
CA SER A 73 -20.95 -10.89 32.65
C SER A 73 -21.32 -12.19 31.92
N ASP A 74 -21.60 -12.13 30.62
CA ASP A 74 -21.94 -13.30 29.82
C ASP A 74 -20.67 -14.12 29.56
N THR A 75 -20.57 -15.26 30.25
CA THR A 75 -19.39 -16.12 30.20
C THR A 75 -19.10 -16.63 28.79
N GLN A 76 -20.12 -16.87 27.96
CA GLN A 76 -19.91 -17.42 26.62
C GLN A 76 -19.33 -16.37 25.67
N ILE A 77 -19.82 -15.13 25.76
CA ILE A 77 -19.27 -14.01 25.01
C ILE A 77 -17.84 -13.70 25.46
N LEU A 78 -17.58 -13.66 26.78
CA LEU A 78 -16.25 -13.43 27.32
C LEU A 78 -15.24 -14.52 26.91
N ASN A 79 -15.67 -15.79 26.88
CA ASN A 79 -14.82 -16.89 26.42
C ASN A 79 -14.49 -16.76 24.93
N LEU A 80 -15.44 -16.35 24.09
CA LEU A 80 -15.21 -16.11 22.67
C LEU A 80 -14.27 -14.92 22.43
N VAL A 81 -14.44 -13.83 23.18
CA VAL A 81 -13.53 -12.67 23.14
C VAL A 81 -12.12 -13.09 23.55
N SER A 82 -11.97 -13.84 24.65
CA SER A 82 -10.68 -14.36 25.10
C SER A 82 -10.02 -15.25 24.05
N LEU A 83 -10.78 -16.09 23.34
CA LEU A 83 -10.25 -16.90 22.25
C LEU A 83 -9.65 -16.02 21.14
N ILE A 84 -10.37 -14.97 20.73
CA ILE A 84 -9.89 -14.05 19.67
C ILE A 84 -8.63 -13.33 20.14
N GLU A 85 -8.62 -12.82 21.38
CA GLU A 85 -7.44 -12.17 21.97
C GLU A 85 -6.23 -13.12 22.02
N ASP A 86 -6.43 -14.38 22.41
CA ASP A 86 -5.38 -15.40 22.46
C ASP A 86 -4.86 -15.76 21.06
N ILE A 87 -5.74 -15.83 20.05
CA ILE A 87 -5.34 -16.07 18.66
C ILE A 87 -4.50 -14.89 18.14
N VAL A 88 -4.91 -13.65 18.41
CA VAL A 88 -4.15 -12.45 18.01
C VAL A 88 -2.78 -12.41 18.71
N ALA A 89 -2.74 -12.79 20.00
CA ALA A 89 -1.51 -12.84 20.78
C ALA A 89 -0.59 -14.00 20.39
N SER A 90 -1.11 -15.09 19.83
CA SER A 90 -0.34 -16.27 19.45
C SER A 90 -0.92 -16.96 18.19
N PRO A 91 -0.77 -16.34 17.00
CA PRO A 91 -1.42 -16.83 15.77
C PRO A 91 -1.01 -18.26 15.37
N SER A 92 0.24 -18.66 15.64
CA SER A 92 0.74 -20.02 15.39
C SER A 92 0.04 -21.09 16.22
N SER A 93 -0.64 -20.70 17.31
CA SER A 93 -1.42 -21.58 18.17
C SER A 93 -2.91 -21.57 17.83
N MET A 94 -3.34 -20.91 16.75
CA MET A 94 -4.75 -20.79 16.39
C MET A 94 -5.50 -22.13 16.36
N SER A 95 -4.96 -23.14 15.69
CA SER A 95 -5.61 -24.47 15.61
C SER A 95 -5.78 -25.11 17.00
N SER A 96 -4.78 -25.02 17.89
CA SER A 96 -4.86 -25.63 19.22
C SER A 96 -5.78 -24.85 20.16
N LEU A 97 -5.80 -23.52 20.07
CA LEU A 97 -6.71 -22.63 20.81
C LEU A 97 -8.16 -22.87 20.41
N VAL A 98 -8.45 -22.90 19.11
CA VAL A 98 -9.79 -23.19 18.58
C VAL A 98 -10.23 -24.59 18.99
N TYR A 99 -9.35 -25.60 18.90
CA TYR A 99 -9.67 -26.94 19.37
C TYR A 99 -10.04 -26.97 20.86
N ALA A 100 -9.25 -26.30 21.71
CA ALA A 100 -9.50 -26.25 23.15
C ALA A 100 -10.86 -25.61 23.44
N TYR A 101 -11.18 -24.48 22.79
CA TYR A 101 -12.47 -23.83 22.91
C TYR A 101 -13.63 -24.75 22.50
N MET A 102 -13.52 -25.44 21.35
CA MET A 102 -14.55 -26.39 20.91
C MET A 102 -14.73 -27.54 21.90
N ALA A 103 -13.63 -28.09 22.44
CA ALA A 103 -13.67 -29.21 23.38
C ALA A 103 -14.27 -28.85 24.73
N ASP A 104 -14.05 -27.61 25.18
CA ASP A 104 -14.59 -27.09 26.45
C ASP A 104 -16.04 -26.61 26.33
N THR A 105 -16.53 -26.39 25.11
CA THR A 105 -17.89 -25.91 24.85
C THR A 105 -18.90 -27.06 24.91
N SER A 106 -19.77 -27.08 25.92
CA SER A 106 -20.88 -28.05 25.99
C SER A 106 -22.10 -27.63 25.15
N SER A 107 -23.05 -28.56 24.96
CA SER A 107 -24.34 -28.24 24.32
C SER A 107 -25.08 -27.13 25.06
N SER A 108 -24.99 -27.10 26.39
CA SER A 108 -25.60 -26.04 27.20
C SER A 108 -24.91 -24.69 26.98
N ASP A 109 -23.59 -24.68 26.82
CA ASP A 109 -22.81 -23.47 26.57
C ASP A 109 -23.17 -22.85 25.22
N MET A 110 -23.22 -23.67 24.17
CA MET A 110 -23.66 -23.23 22.84
C MET A 110 -25.13 -22.77 22.84
N ASN A 111 -26.02 -23.46 23.56
CA ASN A 111 -27.41 -23.01 23.72
C ASN A 111 -27.50 -21.67 24.45
N ASN A 112 -26.65 -21.42 25.45
CA ASN A 112 -26.57 -20.14 26.15
C ASN A 112 -26.08 -19.04 25.20
N PHE A 113 -24.99 -19.29 24.45
CA PHE A 113 -24.50 -18.38 23.42
C PHE A 113 -25.60 -18.03 22.41
N CYS A 114 -26.28 -19.03 21.87
CA CYS A 114 -27.37 -18.84 20.92
C CYS A 114 -28.57 -18.13 21.53
N THR A 115 -28.87 -18.34 22.81
CA THR A 115 -29.90 -17.60 23.52
C THR A 115 -29.52 -16.12 23.62
N THR A 116 -28.29 -15.80 24.02
CA THR A 116 -27.79 -14.44 24.09
C THR A 116 -27.79 -13.78 22.71
N LEU A 117 -27.38 -14.49 21.66
CA LEU A 117 -27.37 -14.00 20.28
C LEU A 117 -28.78 -13.66 19.78
N ASN A 118 -29.76 -14.52 20.07
CA ASN A 118 -31.15 -14.35 19.62
C ASN A 118 -31.95 -13.34 20.46
N THR A 119 -31.68 -13.23 21.76
CA THR A 119 -32.52 -12.43 22.68
C THR A 119 -31.93 -11.09 23.04
N VAL A 120 -30.61 -10.92 22.94
CA VAL A 120 -29.90 -9.69 23.31
C VAL A 120 -29.17 -9.10 22.11
N ILE A 121 -28.18 -9.80 21.56
CA ILE A 121 -27.25 -9.21 20.58
C ILE A 121 -27.98 -8.82 19.29
N SER A 122 -28.68 -9.74 18.65
CA SER A 122 -29.34 -9.46 17.35
C SER A 122 -30.43 -8.38 17.47
N PRO A 123 -31.36 -8.43 18.46
CA PRO A 123 -32.34 -7.36 18.66
C PRO A 123 -31.71 -6.00 19.00
N CYS A 124 -30.65 -5.97 19.80
CA CYS A 124 -29.92 -4.75 20.13
C CYS A 124 -29.19 -4.16 18.92
N LEU A 125 -28.48 -4.97 18.13
CA LEU A 125 -27.80 -4.50 16.93
C LEU A 125 -28.79 -3.91 15.91
N LEU A 126 -29.91 -4.60 15.63
CA LEU A 126 -30.96 -4.06 14.77
C LEU A 126 -31.48 -2.70 15.27
N SER A 127 -31.64 -2.55 16.58
CA SER A 127 -32.25 -1.35 17.14
C SER A 127 -31.27 -0.17 17.26
N LEU A 128 -30.00 -0.45 17.51
CA LEU A 128 -28.99 0.55 17.83
C LEU A 128 -28.15 0.94 16.61
N LEU A 129 -27.65 -0.06 15.86
CA LEU A 129 -26.67 0.17 14.80
C LEU A 129 -27.15 1.17 13.74
N PRO A 130 -28.39 1.12 13.22
CA PRO A 130 -28.83 2.06 12.20
C PRO A 130 -28.88 3.52 12.68
N THR A 131 -29.01 3.74 14.00
CA THR A 131 -29.02 5.08 14.59
C THR A 131 -27.61 5.55 14.97
N LEU A 132 -26.78 4.64 15.48
CA LEU A 132 -25.47 4.98 16.04
C LEU A 132 -24.36 5.03 15.00
N LEU A 133 -24.43 4.18 13.96
CA LEU A 133 -23.41 4.11 12.92
C LEU A 133 -23.15 5.50 12.27
N PRO A 134 -24.17 6.24 11.80
CA PRO A 134 -23.95 7.57 11.20
C PRO A 134 -23.41 8.60 12.20
N ILE A 135 -23.68 8.41 13.49
CA ILE A 135 -23.25 9.33 14.55
C ILE A 135 -21.76 9.12 14.81
N PHE A 136 -21.33 7.87 14.97
CA PHE A 136 -19.92 7.54 15.17
C PHE A 136 -19.07 7.88 13.95
N GLU A 137 -19.59 7.65 12.75
CA GLU A 137 -18.94 8.09 11.50
C GLU A 137 -18.72 9.61 11.45
N SER A 138 -19.71 10.38 11.92
CA SER A 138 -19.67 11.85 11.88
C SER A 138 -18.84 12.52 12.99
N ASP A 139 -18.62 11.86 14.12
CA ASP A 139 -17.84 12.40 15.24
C ASP A 139 -16.36 12.09 15.07
N THR A 140 -15.70 12.89 14.23
CA THR A 140 -14.26 12.76 13.95
C THR A 140 -13.36 13.23 15.10
N THR A 141 -13.92 13.68 16.24
CA THR A 141 -13.12 14.17 17.37
C THR A 141 -13.06 13.15 18.51
N CYS A 142 -14.20 12.65 18.98
CA CYS A 142 -14.26 11.71 20.09
C CYS A 142 -14.47 10.27 19.66
N CYS A 143 -14.83 10.04 18.40
CA CYS A 143 -14.99 8.72 17.80
C CYS A 143 -14.01 8.46 16.65
N SER A 144 -12.92 9.21 16.50
CA SER A 144 -12.07 9.11 15.29
C SER A 144 -11.59 7.68 15.03
N GLU A 145 -10.99 7.00 16.03
CA GLU A 145 -10.55 5.61 15.89
C GLU A 145 -11.71 4.62 15.59
N VAL A 146 -12.87 4.79 16.23
CA VAL A 146 -14.07 3.95 15.94
C VAL A 146 -14.58 4.21 14.53
N SER A 147 -14.60 5.48 14.12
CA SER A 147 -15.00 5.94 12.80
C SER A 147 -14.05 5.39 11.74
N ASP A 148 -12.76 5.32 12.03
CA ASP A 148 -11.75 4.75 11.13
C ASP A 148 -11.92 3.24 10.99
N LEU A 149 -12.22 2.52 12.06
CA LEU A 149 -12.60 1.10 11.96
C LEU A 149 -13.86 0.88 11.13
N ILE A 150 -14.82 1.80 11.19
CA ILE A 150 -16.03 1.74 10.36
C ILE A 150 -15.67 1.95 8.89
N ASP A 151 -14.80 2.91 8.56
CA ASP A 151 -14.33 3.12 7.18
C ASP A 151 -13.64 1.87 6.62
N LEU A 152 -12.89 1.12 7.42
CA LEU A 152 -12.25 -0.14 6.98
C LEU A 152 -13.24 -1.22 6.57
N VAL A 153 -14.52 -1.13 6.98
CA VAL A 153 -15.57 -2.06 6.52
C VAL A 153 -15.83 -1.92 5.01
N ASP A 154 -15.56 -0.76 4.41
CA ASP A 154 -15.74 -0.53 2.97
C ASP A 154 -14.78 -1.38 2.11
N PHE A 155 -13.73 -1.99 2.69
CA PHE A 155 -12.94 -3.04 1.99
C PHE A 155 -13.77 -4.27 1.62
N PHE A 156 -14.79 -4.60 2.41
CA PHE A 156 -15.60 -5.80 2.24
C PHE A 156 -17.04 -5.48 1.82
N VAL A 157 -17.45 -4.20 1.88
CA VAL A 157 -18.80 -3.76 1.53
C VAL A 157 -18.79 -3.07 0.16
N PRO A 158 -19.40 -3.68 -0.87
CA PRO A 158 -19.51 -3.04 -2.17
C PRO A 158 -20.19 -1.67 -2.10
N PRO A 159 -19.86 -0.72 -2.98
CA PRO A 159 -20.29 0.67 -2.82
C PRO A 159 -21.80 0.85 -3.01
N ASN A 160 -22.46 -0.09 -3.69
CA ASN A 160 -23.91 -0.14 -3.87
C ASN A 160 -24.65 -0.89 -2.74
N VAL A 161 -23.94 -1.38 -1.71
CA VAL A 161 -24.51 -2.08 -0.56
C VAL A 161 -24.46 -1.18 0.68
N THR A 162 -25.50 -1.18 1.52
CA THR A 162 -25.49 -0.46 2.79
C THR A 162 -24.71 -1.24 3.86
N THR A 163 -23.88 -0.53 4.63
CA THR A 163 -23.13 -1.09 5.76
C THR A 163 -24.05 -1.77 6.77
N ASN A 164 -25.24 -1.20 7.03
CA ASN A 164 -26.25 -1.80 7.89
C ASN A 164 -26.73 -3.17 7.39
N SER A 165 -27.04 -3.31 6.09
CA SER A 165 -27.51 -4.59 5.55
C SER A 165 -26.40 -5.64 5.59
N PHE A 166 -25.17 -5.25 5.28
CA PHE A 166 -24.03 -6.16 5.35
C PHE A 166 -23.81 -6.67 6.78
N ILE A 167 -23.67 -5.75 7.76
CA ILE A 167 -23.44 -6.15 9.15
C ILE A 167 -24.61 -6.96 9.71
N LEU A 168 -25.86 -6.48 9.54
CA LEU A 168 -27.01 -7.09 10.21
C LEU A 168 -27.51 -8.36 9.50
N ASN A 169 -27.53 -8.40 8.18
CA ASN A 169 -28.11 -9.52 7.43
C ASN A 169 -27.07 -10.52 6.91
N GLU A 170 -25.87 -10.10 6.53
CA GLU A 170 -24.84 -11.04 6.06
C GLU A 170 -24.03 -11.59 7.23
N LEU A 171 -23.50 -10.71 8.09
CA LEU A 171 -22.64 -11.13 9.21
C LEU A 171 -23.42 -11.66 10.41
N VAL A 172 -24.28 -10.84 11.03
CA VAL A 172 -24.96 -11.21 12.30
C VAL A 172 -25.93 -12.36 12.08
N ASN A 173 -26.82 -12.26 11.09
CA ASN A 173 -27.70 -13.37 10.74
C ASN A 173 -26.92 -14.58 10.24
N GLY A 174 -25.85 -14.39 9.46
CA GLY A 174 -24.99 -15.49 9.00
C GLY A 174 -24.37 -16.26 10.15
N VAL A 175 -23.75 -15.59 11.13
CA VAL A 175 -23.21 -16.20 12.35
C VAL A 175 -24.31 -16.91 13.15
N ASN A 176 -25.48 -16.28 13.29
CA ASN A 176 -26.60 -16.87 14.00
C ASN A 176 -27.10 -18.14 13.30
N GLN A 177 -27.28 -18.12 11.98
CA GLN A 177 -27.68 -19.31 11.22
C GLN A 177 -26.61 -20.40 11.26
N PHE A 178 -25.33 -20.03 11.15
CA PHE A 178 -24.21 -20.96 11.17
C PHE A 178 -24.15 -21.75 12.49
N PHE A 179 -24.21 -21.06 13.63
CA PHE A 179 -24.06 -21.71 14.94
C PHE A 179 -25.38 -22.15 15.57
N CYS A 180 -26.47 -21.40 15.39
CA CYS A 180 -27.68 -21.49 16.20
C CYS A 180 -28.92 -22.03 15.50
N SER A 181 -28.79 -22.44 14.23
CA SER A 181 -29.80 -23.32 13.62
C SER A 181 -29.83 -24.65 14.36
N ASN A 182 -30.99 -25.31 14.41
CA ASN A 182 -31.16 -26.54 15.20
C ASN A 182 -31.29 -27.77 14.30
N ILE A 183 -30.59 -28.84 14.66
CA ILE A 183 -30.75 -30.19 14.14
C ILE A 183 -31.24 -31.09 15.27
N GLY A 184 -32.54 -31.41 15.26
CA GLY A 184 -33.19 -32.08 16.40
C GLY A 184 -33.13 -31.22 17.67
N ASP A 185 -32.59 -31.78 18.75
CA ASP A 185 -32.47 -31.12 20.06
C ASP A 185 -31.13 -30.40 20.28
N SER A 186 -30.30 -30.25 19.23
CA SER A 186 -28.96 -29.66 19.30
C SER A 186 -28.78 -28.57 18.27
N THR A 187 -27.92 -27.59 18.54
CA THR A 187 -27.54 -26.59 17.55
C THR A 187 -26.55 -27.15 16.54
N CYS A 188 -26.56 -26.63 15.32
CA CYS A 188 -25.60 -26.97 14.28
C CYS A 188 -24.15 -26.68 14.71
N GLY A 189 -23.93 -25.57 15.42
CA GLY A 189 -22.61 -25.22 15.96
C GLY A 189 -22.08 -26.26 16.96
N TYR A 190 -22.89 -26.69 17.92
CA TYR A 190 -22.46 -27.73 18.87
C TYR A 190 -22.30 -29.09 18.19
N ASN A 191 -23.20 -29.42 17.26
CA ASN A 191 -23.10 -30.65 16.50
C ASN A 191 -21.77 -30.72 15.73
N MET A 192 -21.37 -29.64 15.07
CA MET A 192 -20.06 -29.50 14.43
C MET A 192 -18.91 -29.65 15.43
N PHE A 193 -18.92 -28.89 16.54
CA PHE A 193 -17.86 -28.95 17.56
C PHE A 193 -17.71 -30.36 18.14
N SER A 194 -18.83 -31.02 18.46
CA SER A 194 -18.83 -32.39 18.99
C SER A 194 -18.29 -33.40 17.98
N GLN A 195 -18.55 -33.23 16.69
CA GLN A 195 -18.01 -34.11 15.65
C GLN A 195 -16.50 -33.88 15.46
N LEU A 196 -16.06 -32.63 15.37
CA LEU A 196 -14.64 -32.30 15.22
C LEU A 196 -13.82 -32.80 16.43
N THR A 197 -14.28 -32.54 17.65
CA THR A 197 -13.56 -32.94 18.88
C THR A 197 -13.64 -34.44 19.19
N SER A 198 -14.55 -35.18 18.56
CA SER A 198 -14.56 -36.66 18.62
C SER A 198 -13.74 -37.31 17.52
N THR A 199 -13.54 -36.61 16.41
CA THR A 199 -12.75 -37.08 15.26
C THR A 199 -11.26 -36.81 15.46
N TYR A 200 -10.93 -35.63 15.96
CA TYR A 200 -9.56 -35.14 16.09
C TYR A 200 -9.12 -35.02 17.55
N THR A 201 -7.81 -34.94 17.76
CA THR A 201 -7.18 -34.52 19.02
C THR A 201 -6.63 -33.10 18.86
N SER A 202 -6.28 -32.43 19.97
CA SER A 202 -5.61 -31.12 19.93
C SER A 202 -4.34 -31.10 19.06
N SER A 203 -3.65 -32.24 18.93
CA SER A 203 -2.44 -32.37 18.12
C SER A 203 -2.67 -32.79 16.67
N SER A 204 -3.89 -33.20 16.30
CA SER A 204 -4.25 -33.65 14.94
C SER A 204 -5.32 -32.78 14.29
N PHE A 205 -5.96 -31.87 15.04
CA PHE A 205 -6.84 -30.87 14.50
C PHE A 205 -6.04 -29.70 13.92
N THR A 206 -6.35 -29.35 12.68
CA THR A 206 -5.90 -28.11 12.06
C THR A 206 -7.14 -27.36 11.57
N LEU A 207 -7.18 -26.05 11.79
CA LEU A 207 -8.31 -25.23 11.32
C LEU A 207 -8.43 -25.32 9.80
N LEU A 208 -7.31 -25.30 9.08
CA LEU A 208 -7.29 -25.37 7.63
C LEU A 208 -7.85 -26.71 7.12
N GLU A 209 -7.28 -27.84 7.49
CA GLU A 209 -7.70 -29.14 6.89
C GLU A 209 -9.07 -29.58 7.38
N SER A 210 -9.39 -29.33 8.64
CA SER A 210 -10.59 -29.89 9.26
C SER A 210 -11.85 -29.05 9.00
N VAL A 211 -11.69 -27.74 8.79
CA VAL A 211 -12.82 -26.80 8.64
C VAL A 211 -12.83 -26.15 7.26
N VAL A 212 -11.70 -25.69 6.74
CA VAL A 212 -11.66 -24.91 5.50
C VAL A 212 -11.53 -25.81 4.26
N MET A 213 -10.61 -26.77 4.25
CA MET A 213 -10.31 -27.63 3.09
C MET A 213 -11.51 -28.37 2.50
N PRO A 214 -12.48 -28.89 3.29
CA PRO A 214 -13.68 -29.51 2.73
C PRO A 214 -14.44 -28.57 1.79
N PHE A 215 -14.39 -27.25 1.99
CA PHE A 215 -15.07 -26.30 1.11
C PHE A 215 -14.26 -25.94 -0.15
N VAL A 216 -13.00 -26.38 -0.22
CA VAL A 216 -12.11 -26.09 -1.35
C VAL A 216 -11.52 -27.34 -2.04
N THR A 217 -11.84 -28.56 -1.60
CA THR A 217 -11.29 -29.81 -2.19
C THR A 217 -12.34 -30.81 -2.67
N ILE A 218 -13.64 -30.60 -2.42
CA ILE A 218 -14.67 -31.53 -2.86
C ILE A 218 -15.01 -31.29 -4.34
N PRO A 219 -14.89 -32.30 -5.23
CA PRO A 219 -15.16 -32.13 -6.64
C PRO A 219 -16.65 -32.01 -6.92
N SER A 220 -16.96 -31.37 -8.04
CA SER A 220 -18.34 -31.22 -8.50
C SER A 220 -19.03 -32.57 -8.70
N GLY A 221 -20.20 -32.74 -8.10
CA GLY A 221 -21.00 -33.96 -8.08
C GLY A 221 -20.83 -34.82 -6.83
N GLU A 222 -19.82 -34.56 -5.98
CA GLU A 222 -19.59 -35.30 -4.72
C GLU A 222 -19.93 -34.48 -3.46
N GLU A 223 -20.30 -33.19 -3.60
CA GLU A 223 -20.57 -32.27 -2.48
C GLU A 223 -21.60 -32.85 -1.52
N CYS A 224 -22.73 -33.35 -2.03
CA CYS A 224 -23.79 -33.89 -1.19
C CYS A 224 -23.43 -35.23 -0.52
N THR A 225 -22.48 -35.98 -1.08
CA THR A 225 -21.95 -37.21 -0.48
C THR A 225 -20.98 -36.85 0.63
N ALA A 226 -20.03 -35.95 0.35
CA ALA A 226 -19.05 -35.48 1.32
C ALA A 226 -19.70 -34.80 2.54
N MET A 227 -20.73 -33.96 2.32
CA MET A 227 -21.48 -33.30 3.40
C MET A 227 -22.32 -34.28 4.25
N LYS A 228 -22.46 -35.55 3.84
CA LYS A 228 -22.99 -36.64 4.68
C LYS A 228 -21.93 -37.26 5.60
N GLY A 229 -20.69 -36.78 5.53
CA GLY A 229 -19.53 -37.41 6.15
C GLY A 229 -19.09 -38.70 5.45
N GLU A 230 -19.59 -38.97 4.24
CA GLU A 230 -19.15 -40.10 3.43
C GLU A 230 -17.83 -39.77 2.71
N SER A 231 -17.10 -40.81 2.30
CA SER A 231 -15.84 -40.63 1.61
C SER A 231 -16.05 -40.00 0.22
N TYR A 232 -15.17 -39.07 -0.13
CA TYR A 232 -15.09 -38.41 -1.43
C TYR A 232 -13.65 -38.42 -1.94
N THR A 233 -13.45 -38.08 -3.22
CA THR A 233 -12.12 -37.88 -3.78
C THR A 233 -11.69 -36.44 -3.54
N ASP A 234 -10.74 -36.20 -2.65
CA ASP A 234 -10.12 -34.88 -2.50
C ASP A 234 -9.39 -34.53 -3.81
N ILE A 235 -9.87 -33.51 -4.51
CA ILE A 235 -9.40 -33.19 -5.87
C ILE A 235 -8.04 -32.49 -5.88
N ALA A 236 -7.56 -31.99 -4.75
CA ALA A 236 -6.24 -31.36 -4.60
C ALA A 236 -5.14 -32.43 -4.45
N SER A 237 -5.38 -33.42 -3.61
CA SER A 237 -4.45 -34.54 -3.34
C SER A 237 -4.68 -35.76 -4.25
N LEU A 238 -5.84 -35.87 -4.89
CA LEU A 238 -6.34 -37.05 -5.61
C LEU A 238 -6.42 -38.31 -4.74
N THR A 239 -6.67 -38.13 -3.44
CA THR A 239 -6.81 -39.21 -2.46
C THR A 239 -8.23 -39.30 -1.89
N SER A 240 -8.55 -40.43 -1.25
CA SER A 240 -9.83 -40.54 -0.55
C SER A 240 -9.78 -39.73 0.73
N ALA A 241 -10.75 -38.84 0.91
CA ALA A 241 -10.94 -38.04 2.12
C ALA A 241 -12.37 -38.19 2.65
N SER A 242 -12.62 -37.63 3.83
CA SER A 242 -13.94 -37.48 4.43
C SER A 242 -13.95 -36.24 5.30
N THR A 243 -15.11 -35.61 5.47
CA THR A 243 -15.31 -34.53 6.44
C THR A 243 -16.38 -34.95 7.45
N ILE A 244 -16.73 -34.05 8.38
CA ILE A 244 -17.81 -34.30 9.34
C ILE A 244 -19.17 -34.38 8.64
N HIS A 245 -20.16 -34.94 9.33
CA HIS A 245 -21.52 -35.02 8.85
C HIS A 245 -22.25 -33.69 9.08
N TYR A 246 -22.21 -32.78 8.10
CA TYR A 246 -22.94 -31.50 8.17
C TYR A 246 -24.45 -31.68 8.05
N SER A 247 -24.94 -32.60 7.21
CA SER A 247 -26.38 -32.79 6.94
C SER A 247 -27.08 -31.46 6.58
N CYS A 248 -28.33 -31.26 7.02
CA CYS A 248 -29.08 -30.02 6.81
C CYS A 248 -28.45 -28.75 7.40
N CYS A 249 -27.43 -28.85 8.27
CA CYS A 249 -26.77 -27.67 8.82
C CYS A 249 -26.02 -26.88 7.76
N ILE A 250 -25.52 -27.54 6.70
CA ILE A 250 -24.79 -26.82 5.63
C ILE A 250 -25.67 -25.79 4.93
N ASP A 251 -26.99 -26.01 4.84
CA ASP A 251 -27.91 -25.05 4.23
C ASP A 251 -27.98 -23.72 4.99
N HIS A 252 -27.77 -23.76 6.31
CA HIS A 252 -27.76 -22.59 7.18
C HIS A 252 -26.35 -22.00 7.38
N MET A 253 -25.30 -22.80 7.17
CA MET A 253 -23.90 -22.33 7.24
C MET A 253 -23.45 -21.67 5.94
N ARG A 254 -23.93 -22.17 4.79
CA ARG A 254 -23.56 -21.69 3.45
C ARG A 254 -23.66 -20.18 3.28
N PRO A 255 -24.74 -19.47 3.70
CA PRO A 255 -24.84 -18.02 3.48
C PRO A 255 -23.64 -17.25 4.03
N LEU A 256 -23.22 -17.50 5.27
CA LEU A 256 -22.06 -16.82 5.86
C LEU A 256 -20.76 -17.13 5.09
N ILE A 257 -20.57 -18.39 4.69
CA ILE A 257 -19.39 -18.79 3.92
C ILE A 257 -19.36 -18.06 2.57
N GLN A 258 -20.50 -17.95 1.90
CA GLN A 258 -20.63 -17.21 0.65
C GLN A 258 -20.38 -15.72 0.85
N SER A 259 -20.93 -15.08 1.89
CA SER A 259 -20.67 -13.66 2.16
C SER A 259 -19.18 -13.39 2.42
N ILE A 260 -18.45 -14.32 3.05
CA ILE A 260 -16.99 -14.23 3.22
C ILE A 260 -16.25 -14.38 1.89
N GLN A 261 -16.64 -15.36 1.06
CA GLN A 261 -16.06 -15.57 -0.28
C GLN A 261 -16.30 -14.35 -1.20
N ASP A 262 -17.52 -13.81 -1.21
CA ASP A 262 -17.91 -12.64 -2.00
C ASP A 262 -17.17 -11.38 -1.54
N GLY A 263 -17.02 -11.18 -0.22
CA GLY A 263 -16.24 -10.08 0.34
C GLY A 263 -14.76 -10.17 -0.01
N PHE A 264 -14.19 -11.38 0.01
CA PHE A 264 -12.82 -11.64 -0.43
C PHE A 264 -12.64 -11.32 -1.92
N GLU A 265 -13.52 -11.81 -2.79
CA GLU A 265 -13.47 -11.54 -4.22
C GLU A 265 -13.71 -10.06 -4.53
N TYR A 266 -14.59 -9.39 -3.81
CA TYR A 266 -14.76 -7.95 -3.94
C TYR A 266 -13.47 -7.19 -3.58
N PHE A 267 -12.80 -7.55 -2.48
CA PHE A 267 -11.58 -6.85 -2.08
C PHE A 267 -10.43 -7.09 -3.06
N PHE A 268 -10.13 -8.35 -3.41
CA PHE A 268 -8.94 -8.72 -4.19
C PHE A 268 -9.17 -8.83 -5.71
N ASP A 269 -10.41 -8.83 -6.19
CA ASP A 269 -10.79 -9.18 -7.58
C ASP A 269 -10.41 -10.63 -7.99
N ASP A 270 -9.99 -11.43 -7.00
CA ASP A 270 -9.61 -12.83 -7.11
C ASP A 270 -10.45 -13.69 -6.18
N THR A 271 -10.86 -14.86 -6.66
CA THR A 271 -11.55 -15.84 -5.81
C THR A 271 -10.55 -16.47 -4.83
N THR A 272 -11.04 -16.90 -3.67
CA THR A 272 -10.22 -17.65 -2.70
C THR A 272 -9.52 -18.86 -3.34
N VAL A 273 -10.18 -19.52 -4.29
CA VAL A 273 -9.66 -20.70 -5.00
C VAL A 273 -8.59 -20.33 -6.03
N ASN A 274 -8.68 -19.16 -6.69
CA ASN A 274 -7.60 -18.69 -7.56
C ASN A 274 -6.31 -18.51 -6.76
N ILE A 275 -6.44 -17.86 -5.59
CA ILE A 275 -5.30 -17.61 -4.70
C ILE A 275 -4.71 -18.93 -4.23
N LEU A 276 -5.52 -19.82 -3.64
CA LEU A 276 -5.04 -21.12 -3.15
C LEU A 276 -4.34 -21.94 -4.25
N ASN A 277 -4.87 -21.96 -5.47
CA ASN A 277 -4.25 -22.69 -6.59
C ASN A 277 -2.92 -22.10 -7.04
N GLY A 278 -2.76 -20.78 -7.00
CA GLY A 278 -1.49 -20.14 -7.37
C GLY A 278 -0.43 -20.19 -6.28
N MET A 279 -0.82 -20.44 -5.03
CA MET A 279 0.11 -20.55 -3.89
C MET A 279 0.93 -21.84 -3.89
N ILE A 280 0.49 -22.87 -4.63
CA ILE A 280 1.03 -24.22 -4.51
C ILE A 280 1.27 -24.90 -5.86
N GLU A 281 2.41 -25.59 -5.96
CA GLU A 281 2.63 -26.59 -6.99
C GLU A 281 2.20 -27.96 -6.46
N PHE A 282 1.06 -28.48 -6.95
CA PHE A 282 0.48 -29.73 -6.45
C PHE A 282 1.38 -30.95 -6.69
N SER A 283 1.52 -31.79 -5.66
CA SER A 283 2.21 -33.09 -5.78
C SER A 283 1.44 -34.07 -6.66
N ALA A 284 0.12 -33.97 -6.68
CA ALA A 284 -0.75 -34.81 -7.47
C ALA A 284 -0.92 -34.22 -8.88
N SER A 285 -0.63 -35.02 -9.92
CA SER A 285 -0.79 -34.60 -11.31
C SER A 285 -2.26 -34.28 -11.63
N GLY A 286 -2.56 -33.02 -11.87
CA GLY A 286 -3.93 -32.53 -12.10
C GLY A 286 -4.69 -32.17 -10.83
N GLY A 287 -4.01 -32.19 -9.68
CA GLY A 287 -4.52 -31.66 -8.42
C GLY A 287 -4.85 -30.18 -8.54
N LYS A 288 -5.93 -29.76 -7.87
CA LYS A 288 -6.36 -28.36 -7.76
C LYS A 288 -7.33 -28.17 -6.61
N PHE A 289 -7.42 -26.96 -6.08
CA PHE A 289 -8.54 -26.51 -5.27
C PHE A 289 -9.73 -26.09 -6.15
N VAL A 290 -10.95 -26.23 -5.65
CA VAL A 290 -12.22 -25.93 -6.32
C VAL A 290 -13.22 -25.34 -5.34
N ASP A 291 -14.09 -24.42 -5.75
CA ASP A 291 -15.14 -23.91 -4.86
C ASP A 291 -16.27 -24.92 -4.73
N SER A 292 -16.37 -25.55 -3.55
CA SER A 292 -17.36 -26.60 -3.28
C SER A 292 -18.68 -26.04 -2.72
N VAL A 293 -18.67 -24.78 -2.25
CA VAL A 293 -19.80 -24.19 -1.52
C VAL A 293 -21.07 -24.07 -2.39
N PRO A 294 -21.01 -23.60 -3.66
CA PRO A 294 -22.19 -23.52 -4.51
C PRO A 294 -22.87 -24.86 -4.76
N GLY A 295 -22.09 -25.95 -4.87
CA GLY A 295 -22.60 -27.30 -5.11
C GLY A 295 -23.51 -27.81 -3.99
N THR A 296 -23.27 -27.33 -2.76
CA THR A 296 -24.06 -27.72 -1.57
C THR A 296 -25.53 -27.30 -1.66
N ALA A 297 -25.87 -26.27 -2.44
CA ALA A 297 -27.24 -25.78 -2.59
C ALA A 297 -28.19 -26.79 -3.27
N SER A 298 -27.64 -27.77 -3.98
CA SER A 298 -28.41 -28.83 -4.63
C SER A 298 -28.72 -30.02 -3.72
N CYS A 299 -28.15 -30.05 -2.52
CA CYS A 299 -28.21 -31.19 -1.65
C CYS A 299 -29.56 -31.32 -0.95
N THR A 300 -29.98 -32.58 -0.77
CA THR A 300 -31.24 -32.92 -0.09
C THR A 300 -30.96 -33.84 1.08
N TRP A 301 -31.49 -33.48 2.24
CA TRP A 301 -31.21 -34.14 3.51
C TRP A 301 -32.43 -34.93 4.01
N THR A 302 -32.16 -36.01 4.75
CA THR A 302 -33.21 -36.71 5.50
C THR A 302 -33.54 -35.99 6.80
N ASP A 303 -32.54 -35.35 7.40
CA ASP A 303 -32.71 -34.50 8.58
C ASP A 303 -33.32 -33.16 8.18
N THR A 304 -34.01 -32.51 9.12
CA THR A 304 -34.55 -31.17 8.93
C THR A 304 -33.94 -30.24 9.95
N CYS A 305 -33.42 -29.13 9.47
CA CYS A 305 -32.88 -28.08 10.31
C CYS A 305 -33.87 -26.91 10.35
N SER A 306 -33.95 -26.24 11.50
CA SER A 306 -34.76 -25.03 11.66
C SER A 306 -33.87 -23.82 11.85
N ASP A 307 -34.31 -22.68 11.35
CA ASP A 307 -33.68 -21.38 11.63
C ASP A 307 -33.57 -21.12 13.15
N PRO A 308 -32.63 -20.23 13.55
CA PRO A 308 -32.56 -19.71 14.90
C PRO A 308 -33.89 -19.07 15.36
N SER A 309 -34.06 -18.95 16.67
CA SER A 309 -35.30 -18.39 17.24
C SER A 309 -35.55 -16.92 16.87
N TYR A 310 -34.51 -16.19 16.44
CA TYR A 310 -34.61 -14.83 15.97
C TYR A 310 -33.63 -14.59 14.82
N LEU A 311 -34.12 -14.04 13.71
CA LEU A 311 -33.30 -13.48 12.65
C LEU A 311 -33.70 -12.03 12.43
N ILE A 312 -32.70 -11.17 12.23
CA ILE A 312 -32.91 -9.78 11.91
C ILE A 312 -33.62 -9.70 10.56
N ALA A 313 -34.72 -8.95 10.50
CA ALA A 313 -35.44 -8.72 9.26
C ALA A 313 -34.51 -8.10 8.20
N GLN A 314 -34.77 -8.40 6.93
CA GLN A 314 -33.96 -7.87 5.82
C GLN A 314 -33.94 -6.33 5.86
N GLN A 315 -32.74 -5.78 5.95
CA GLN A 315 -32.49 -4.34 5.85
C GLN A 315 -32.41 -3.94 4.38
N THR A 316 -32.45 -2.63 4.13
CA THR A 316 -32.31 -2.12 2.76
C THR A 316 -30.89 -2.38 2.28
N ALA A 317 -30.74 -3.37 1.41
CA ALA A 317 -29.42 -3.77 0.91
C ALA A 317 -28.80 -2.73 -0.01
N THR A 318 -29.59 -2.15 -0.92
CA THR A 318 -29.06 -1.29 -1.99
C THR A 318 -28.97 0.18 -1.60
N ARG A 319 -27.83 0.83 -1.91
CA ARG A 319 -27.68 2.30 -1.95
C ARG A 319 -27.21 2.77 -3.32
N MET A 320 -27.38 4.07 -3.59
CA MET A 320 -26.64 4.72 -4.66
C MET A 320 -25.18 4.81 -4.19
N PRO A 321 -24.20 4.34 -4.98
CA PRO A 321 -22.80 4.61 -4.70
C PRO A 321 -22.56 6.10 -4.50
N GLY A 322 -21.76 6.45 -3.50
CA GLY A 322 -21.28 7.81 -3.36
C GLY A 322 -20.35 8.21 -4.51
N THR A 323 -19.89 9.47 -4.46
CA THR A 323 -19.08 10.08 -5.53
C THR A 323 -17.82 10.70 -4.95
N ASN A 324 -17.36 10.22 -3.79
CA ASN A 324 -16.15 10.74 -3.18
C ASN A 324 -14.95 10.40 -4.06
N ASP A 325 -14.16 11.43 -4.36
CA ASP A 325 -12.94 11.38 -5.14
C ASP A 325 -11.90 12.17 -4.34
N PRO A 326 -10.92 11.50 -3.72
CA PRO A 326 -9.96 12.17 -2.85
C PRO A 326 -8.95 13.04 -3.63
N GLY A 327 -8.99 13.07 -4.97
CA GLY A 327 -8.14 13.95 -5.79
C GLY A 327 -6.65 13.62 -5.68
N LYS A 328 -6.30 12.34 -5.48
CA LYS A 328 -4.92 11.90 -5.19
C LYS A 328 -4.14 11.46 -6.43
N ASN A 329 -4.77 11.47 -7.59
CA ASN A 329 -4.20 11.08 -8.89
C ASN A 329 -4.09 12.26 -9.87
N ASP A 330 -4.27 13.49 -9.39
CA ASP A 330 -4.12 14.70 -10.19
C ASP A 330 -2.64 14.93 -10.55
N ILE A 331 -2.39 15.31 -11.80
CA ILE A 331 -1.06 15.65 -12.32
C ILE A 331 -1.01 17.13 -12.74
N GLU A 332 0.08 17.83 -12.40
CA GLU A 332 0.27 19.24 -12.72
C GLU A 332 1.29 19.45 -13.85
N ASP A 333 1.12 20.52 -14.64
CA ASP A 333 2.06 20.94 -15.69
C ASP A 333 2.38 19.85 -16.75
N ILE A 334 1.47 18.89 -16.96
CA ILE A 334 1.53 17.85 -18.00
C ILE A 334 0.51 18.13 -19.10
N SER A 335 0.89 17.90 -20.35
CA SER A 335 -0.02 17.79 -21.50
C SER A 335 0.09 16.39 -22.10
N CYS A 336 -1.04 15.70 -22.26
CA CYS A 336 -1.10 14.35 -22.83
C CYS A 336 -2.44 14.09 -23.53
N THR A 337 -2.52 12.98 -24.26
CA THR A 337 -3.79 12.46 -24.79
C THR A 337 -4.44 11.60 -23.71
N MET A 338 -5.65 11.94 -23.27
CA MET A 338 -6.35 11.12 -22.27
C MET A 338 -7.03 9.91 -22.92
N VAL A 339 -6.94 8.74 -22.29
CA VAL A 339 -7.60 7.48 -22.66
C VAL A 339 -8.14 6.77 -21.42
N ASP A 340 -9.15 5.92 -21.61
CA ASP A 340 -9.68 5.08 -20.53
C ASP A 340 -8.84 3.81 -20.40
N LYS A 341 -8.31 3.56 -19.20
CA LYS A 341 -7.66 2.31 -18.80
C LYS A 341 -8.61 1.52 -17.91
N CYS A 342 -9.13 0.42 -18.43
CA CYS A 342 -10.08 -0.44 -17.72
C CYS A 342 -9.41 -1.72 -17.19
N ASN A 343 -10.00 -2.32 -16.15
CA ASN A 343 -9.63 -3.66 -15.68
C ASN A 343 -9.97 -4.72 -16.75
N SER A 344 -9.45 -5.94 -16.59
CA SER A 344 -9.68 -7.04 -17.55
C SER A 344 -11.16 -7.34 -17.80
N ALA A 345 -12.03 -7.16 -16.79
CA ALA A 345 -13.48 -7.31 -16.91
C ALA A 345 -14.18 -6.16 -17.65
N GLY A 346 -13.51 -5.01 -17.84
CA GLY A 346 -14.07 -3.80 -18.45
C GLY A 346 -15.15 -3.12 -17.61
N THR A 347 -15.19 -3.39 -16.31
CA THR A 347 -16.21 -2.90 -15.37
C THR A 347 -15.82 -1.63 -14.65
N VAL A 348 -14.52 -1.37 -14.53
CA VAL A 348 -13.95 -0.21 -13.82
C VAL A 348 -12.86 0.39 -14.69
N CYS A 349 -12.89 1.71 -14.89
CA CYS A 349 -11.95 2.43 -15.73
C CYS A 349 -11.48 3.72 -15.07
N SER A 350 -10.22 4.07 -15.33
CA SER A 350 -9.60 5.34 -14.93
C SER A 350 -9.14 6.10 -16.17
N SER A 351 -9.27 7.42 -16.13
CA SER A 351 -8.78 8.31 -17.18
C SER A 351 -7.28 8.53 -16.97
N VAL A 352 -6.45 8.15 -17.94
CA VAL A 352 -4.99 8.21 -17.87
C VAL A 352 -4.40 8.83 -19.12
N CYS A 353 -3.15 9.27 -19.04
CA CYS A 353 -2.41 9.62 -20.25
C CYS A 353 -2.15 8.35 -21.10
N GLU A 354 -2.42 8.43 -22.39
CA GLU A 354 -1.98 7.44 -23.36
C GLU A 354 -0.45 7.35 -23.30
N LYS A 355 0.07 6.14 -23.15
CA LYS A 355 1.50 5.89 -22.96
C LYS A 355 2.33 6.59 -24.02
N GLY A 356 3.33 7.36 -23.59
CA GLY A 356 4.26 8.09 -24.45
C GLY A 356 3.75 9.42 -24.99
N THR A 357 2.56 9.87 -24.58
CA THR A 357 2.00 11.17 -24.99
C THR A 357 2.20 12.28 -23.97
N ALA A 358 2.61 11.96 -22.74
CA ALA A 358 2.84 12.96 -21.72
C ALA A 358 4.04 13.83 -22.07
N SER A 359 3.85 15.14 -21.90
CA SER A 359 4.85 16.13 -22.22
C SER A 359 4.83 17.28 -21.24
N ILE A 360 6.02 17.82 -21.00
CA ILE A 360 6.28 19.04 -20.25
C ILE A 360 6.63 20.18 -21.21
N SER A 361 6.67 21.41 -20.70
CA SER A 361 7.08 22.57 -21.50
C SER A 361 8.47 22.36 -22.15
N SER A 362 8.66 22.91 -23.36
CA SER A 362 9.91 22.76 -24.10
C SER A 362 11.13 23.32 -23.36
N TRP A 363 10.95 24.43 -22.63
CA TRP A 363 11.99 25.00 -21.78
C TRP A 363 12.45 23.99 -20.71
N LEU A 364 11.50 23.34 -20.03
CA LEU A 364 11.84 22.43 -18.94
C LEU A 364 12.58 21.20 -19.48
N ASN A 365 12.10 20.64 -20.59
CA ASN A 365 12.76 19.49 -21.23
C ASN A 365 14.22 19.81 -21.63
N LEU A 366 14.45 20.97 -22.25
CA LEU A 366 15.81 21.42 -22.62
C LEU A 366 16.69 21.66 -21.38
N THR A 367 16.12 22.25 -20.33
CA THR A 367 16.84 22.53 -19.07
C THR A 367 17.27 21.24 -18.38
N LEU A 368 16.36 20.27 -18.27
CA LEU A 368 16.65 18.96 -17.67
C LEU A 368 17.65 18.18 -18.52
N SER A 369 17.55 18.24 -19.85
CA SER A 369 18.53 17.63 -20.75
C SER A 369 19.92 18.24 -20.58
N TYR A 370 20.03 19.56 -20.44
CA TYR A 370 21.30 20.24 -20.21
C TYR A 370 21.92 19.82 -18.86
N GLN A 371 21.12 19.80 -17.79
CA GLN A 371 21.56 19.34 -16.46
C GLN A 371 22.00 17.88 -16.49
N ARG A 372 21.25 17.01 -17.18
CA ARG A 372 21.59 15.60 -17.37
C ARG A 372 22.94 15.44 -18.06
N ASN A 373 23.22 16.21 -19.11
CA ASN A 373 24.50 16.16 -19.80
C ASN A 373 25.68 16.55 -18.89
N LEU A 374 25.49 17.57 -18.04
CA LEU A 374 26.48 17.94 -17.03
C LEU A 374 26.71 16.79 -16.05
N ALA A 375 25.63 16.23 -15.49
CA ALA A 375 25.68 15.15 -14.53
C ALA A 375 26.37 13.90 -15.12
N PHE A 376 26.03 13.51 -16.36
CA PHE A 376 26.58 12.33 -17.03
C PHE A 376 28.06 12.47 -17.40
N SER A 377 28.55 13.70 -17.59
CA SER A 377 29.97 13.99 -17.80
C SER A 377 30.79 14.04 -16.51
N GLY A 378 30.11 14.16 -15.36
CA GLY A 378 30.70 14.21 -14.04
C GLY A 378 31.13 12.84 -13.54
N LYS A 379 31.58 12.81 -12.27
CA LYS A 379 31.89 11.55 -11.59
C LYS A 379 30.61 10.78 -11.30
N LEU A 380 30.60 9.49 -11.62
CA LEU A 380 29.43 8.62 -11.45
C LEU A 380 28.74 8.78 -10.09
N CYS A 381 29.49 8.74 -8.98
CA CYS A 381 28.93 8.78 -7.64
C CYS A 381 28.47 10.17 -7.14
N TYR A 382 28.76 11.24 -7.89
CA TYR A 382 28.25 12.59 -7.61
C TYR A 382 27.05 12.96 -8.48
N THR A 383 26.64 12.06 -9.38
CA THR A 383 25.57 12.32 -10.32
C THR A 383 24.27 12.52 -9.56
N GLN A 384 23.63 13.68 -9.78
CA GLN A 384 22.24 13.88 -9.42
C GLN A 384 21.36 13.57 -10.63
N ILE A 385 20.37 12.70 -10.43
CA ILE A 385 19.47 12.22 -11.47
C ILE A 385 18.02 12.33 -10.96
N PRO A 386 17.11 12.96 -11.72
CA PRO A 386 15.68 12.84 -11.43
C PRO A 386 15.24 11.37 -11.43
N SER A 387 14.57 10.98 -10.35
CA SER A 387 14.24 9.58 -10.05
C SER A 387 12.80 9.44 -9.59
N THR A 388 12.26 8.24 -9.72
CA THR A 388 10.92 7.86 -9.24
C THR A 388 11.02 6.64 -8.32
N HIS A 389 10.18 6.63 -7.29
CA HIS A 389 9.98 5.46 -6.43
C HIS A 389 8.89 4.58 -7.02
N ASN A 390 9.05 3.26 -6.95
CA ASN A 390 8.06 2.27 -7.41
C ASN A 390 7.50 2.55 -8.81
N SER A 391 8.41 2.75 -9.77
CA SER A 391 8.17 3.50 -11.00
C SER A 391 7.17 2.83 -11.94
N ALA A 392 7.03 1.51 -11.88
CA ALA A 392 6.12 0.74 -12.72
C ALA A 392 4.74 0.47 -12.09
N ILE A 393 4.53 0.86 -10.83
CA ILE A 393 3.24 0.71 -10.13
C ILE A 393 2.40 1.95 -10.49
N THR A 394 1.90 1.95 -11.74
CA THR A 394 1.30 3.13 -12.38
C THR A 394 -0.19 2.97 -12.66
N LEU A 395 -0.96 4.06 -12.53
CA LEU A 395 -2.36 4.07 -12.96
C LEU A 395 -2.52 3.82 -14.46
N ALA A 396 -1.56 4.25 -15.29
CA ALA A 396 -1.52 3.95 -16.72
C ALA A 396 -1.46 2.44 -17.03
N ASP A 397 -0.93 1.65 -16.11
CA ASP A 397 -0.87 0.20 -16.18
C ASP A 397 -2.05 -0.51 -15.48
N GLY A 398 -2.81 0.24 -14.69
CA GLY A 398 -4.05 -0.20 -14.08
C GLY A 398 -4.00 -0.20 -12.56
N TYR A 399 -2.83 -0.15 -11.93
CA TYR A 399 -2.71 -0.06 -10.47
C TYR A 399 -3.58 1.08 -9.93
N GLY A 400 -4.34 0.85 -8.86
CA GLY A 400 -5.28 1.82 -8.32
C GLY A 400 -6.58 2.02 -9.10
N ASN A 401 -6.83 1.28 -10.19
CA ASN A 401 -8.04 1.45 -10.99
C ASN A 401 -9.33 1.17 -10.19
N ARG A 402 -9.30 0.21 -9.25
CA ARG A 402 -10.43 -0.11 -8.36
C ARG A 402 -10.53 0.80 -7.14
N ASP A 403 -9.55 1.68 -6.87
CA ASP A 403 -9.55 2.53 -5.66
C ASP A 403 -10.81 3.38 -5.55
N GLN A 404 -11.34 3.85 -6.69
CA GLN A 404 -12.60 4.60 -6.77
C GLN A 404 -13.81 3.87 -6.19
N LEU A 405 -13.83 2.52 -6.21
CA LEU A 405 -14.93 1.74 -5.65
C LEU A 405 -14.97 1.84 -4.13
N PHE A 406 -13.79 1.78 -3.51
CA PHE A 406 -13.63 1.84 -2.06
C PHE A 406 -13.77 3.29 -1.56
N ASN A 407 -13.23 4.25 -2.32
CA ASN A 407 -13.34 5.66 -1.96
C ASN A 407 -14.76 6.20 -2.02
N ALA A 408 -15.64 5.63 -2.86
CA ALA A 408 -16.94 6.18 -3.22
C ALA A 408 -17.80 6.63 -2.02
N ASN A 409 -17.79 5.87 -0.92
CA ASN A 409 -18.63 6.13 0.26
C ASN A 409 -17.87 6.60 1.51
N LEU A 410 -16.54 6.75 1.43
CA LEU A 410 -15.75 7.26 2.54
C LEU A 410 -16.13 8.70 2.91
N ASN A 411 -15.94 9.04 4.18
CA ASN A 411 -16.25 10.37 4.69
C ASN A 411 -15.30 11.43 4.11
N SER A 412 -15.82 12.35 3.30
CA SER A 412 -15.04 13.41 2.67
C SER A 412 -14.41 14.41 3.65
N ASP A 413 -14.92 14.50 4.89
CA ASP A 413 -14.33 15.35 5.93
C ASP A 413 -13.03 14.76 6.49
N LYS A 414 -12.80 13.45 6.30
CA LYS A 414 -11.55 12.78 6.67
C LYS A 414 -10.58 12.77 5.49
N SER A 415 -9.85 13.87 5.33
CA SER A 415 -8.85 14.00 4.24
C SER A 415 -7.74 12.94 4.25
N TYR A 416 -7.60 12.21 5.37
CA TYR A 416 -6.69 11.10 5.62
C TYR A 416 -7.33 9.71 5.45
N SER A 417 -8.63 9.59 5.19
CA SER A 417 -9.27 8.28 4.95
C SER A 417 -9.51 8.12 3.46
N TYR A 418 -8.58 7.45 2.77
CA TYR A 418 -8.71 7.15 1.34
C TYR A 418 -7.85 5.95 0.95
N LEU A 419 -8.29 5.24 -0.08
CA LEU A 419 -7.52 4.21 -0.76
C LEU A 419 -6.75 4.84 -1.92
N LYS A 420 -5.44 4.63 -1.94
CA LYS A 420 -4.54 4.94 -3.06
C LYS A 420 -3.48 3.86 -3.14
N THR A 421 -3.47 3.12 -4.23
CA THR A 421 -2.64 1.93 -4.39
C THR A 421 -1.69 2.00 -5.58
N ASN A 422 -1.65 3.14 -6.27
CA ASN A 422 -0.66 3.46 -7.29
C ASN A 422 0.37 4.48 -6.80
N ASN A 423 1.67 4.23 -7.05
CA ASN A 423 2.74 5.18 -6.75
C ASN A 423 2.85 6.26 -7.83
N GLN A 424 2.58 5.91 -9.08
CA GLN A 424 2.66 6.82 -10.22
C GLN A 424 1.33 6.87 -10.98
N VAL A 425 1.09 7.95 -11.73
CA VAL A 425 0.00 8.01 -12.70
C VAL A 425 0.51 7.80 -14.13
N LEU A 426 1.66 8.40 -14.44
CA LEU A 426 2.29 8.32 -15.75
C LEU A 426 2.95 6.95 -15.99
N SER A 427 2.89 6.45 -17.23
CA SER A 427 3.61 5.23 -17.63
C SER A 427 5.13 5.39 -17.53
N LEU A 428 5.89 4.29 -17.52
CA LEU A 428 7.35 4.36 -17.54
C LEU A 428 7.88 5.16 -18.75
N THR A 429 7.28 4.96 -19.93
CA THR A 429 7.61 5.72 -21.15
C THR A 429 7.44 7.21 -20.94
N ASP A 430 6.34 7.62 -20.30
CA ASP A 430 6.04 9.02 -20.01
C ASP A 430 7.01 9.61 -18.97
N GLN A 431 7.29 8.87 -17.89
CA GLN A 431 8.27 9.26 -16.87
C GLN A 431 9.65 9.51 -17.49
N LEU A 432 10.11 8.60 -18.36
CA LEU A 432 11.34 8.77 -19.14
C LEU A 432 11.23 9.95 -20.12
N GLY A 433 10.08 10.14 -20.76
CA GLY A 433 9.81 11.24 -21.69
C GLY A 433 9.92 12.62 -21.05
N ILE A 434 9.56 12.77 -19.78
CA ILE A 434 9.61 14.05 -19.06
C ILE A 434 10.95 14.29 -18.32
N GLY A 435 11.84 13.30 -18.27
CA GLY A 435 13.24 13.49 -17.86
C GLY A 435 13.78 12.59 -16.76
N ILE A 436 12.99 11.63 -16.26
CA ILE A 436 13.46 10.61 -15.30
C ILE A 436 14.51 9.71 -15.95
N ARG A 437 15.58 9.36 -15.23
CA ARG A 437 16.62 8.43 -15.71
C ARG A 437 17.08 7.42 -14.67
N TRP A 438 16.48 7.44 -13.49
CA TRP A 438 16.61 6.40 -12.50
C TRP A 438 15.23 5.94 -12.11
N ILE A 439 14.94 4.67 -12.37
CA ILE A 439 13.66 4.04 -12.06
C ILE A 439 13.86 2.88 -11.11
N GLU A 440 12.92 2.72 -10.19
CA GLU A 440 12.81 1.59 -9.28
C GLU A 440 11.70 0.66 -9.76
N ILE A 441 11.98 -0.63 -9.76
CA ILE A 441 11.10 -1.69 -10.24
C ILE A 441 11.06 -2.80 -9.20
N ASP A 442 10.03 -2.77 -8.37
CA ASP A 442 9.68 -3.82 -7.42
C ASP A 442 9.42 -5.09 -8.23
N THR A 443 10.15 -6.17 -7.92
CA THR A 443 10.16 -7.38 -8.73
C THR A 443 9.98 -8.59 -7.83
N HIS A 444 8.95 -9.37 -8.13
CA HIS A 444 8.53 -10.55 -7.38
C HIS A 444 8.22 -11.70 -8.34
N TYR A 445 8.35 -12.93 -7.87
CA TYR A 445 8.05 -14.15 -8.61
C TYR A 445 6.83 -14.85 -8.01
N PHE A 446 5.74 -14.91 -8.79
CA PHE A 446 4.53 -15.65 -8.46
C PHE A 446 3.79 -16.04 -9.73
N LEU A 447 2.89 -17.03 -9.63
CA LEU A 447 2.14 -17.55 -10.79
C LEU A 447 3.02 -17.92 -12.00
N ASP A 448 4.21 -18.46 -11.72
CA ASP A 448 5.22 -18.88 -12.69
C ASP A 448 5.80 -17.78 -13.61
N ASP A 449 5.72 -16.50 -13.20
CA ASP A 449 6.37 -15.39 -13.90
C ASP A 449 6.92 -14.34 -12.92
N PHE A 450 7.73 -13.42 -13.43
CA PHE A 450 8.13 -12.21 -12.70
C PHE A 450 7.11 -11.11 -12.93
N HIS A 451 6.58 -10.58 -11.84
CA HIS A 451 5.64 -9.47 -11.81
C HIS A 451 6.25 -8.27 -11.10
N THR A 452 5.73 -7.09 -11.44
CA THR A 452 6.01 -5.86 -10.72
C THR A 452 4.81 -5.49 -9.87
N GLY A 453 5.03 -5.17 -8.60
CA GLY A 453 3.97 -4.83 -7.67
C GLY A 453 4.55 -4.48 -6.31
N HIS A 454 3.77 -3.73 -5.51
CA HIS A 454 4.19 -3.38 -4.16
C HIS A 454 3.80 -4.51 -3.21
N CYS A 455 4.77 -5.31 -2.78
CA CYS A 455 4.54 -6.42 -1.86
C CYS A 455 5.38 -6.29 -0.58
N GLY A 456 4.91 -6.93 0.48
CA GLY A 456 5.63 -7.04 1.75
C GLY A 456 4.76 -7.59 2.85
N ASN A 457 5.36 -7.93 4.00
CA ASN A 457 4.65 -8.52 5.14
C ASN A 457 3.74 -7.53 5.92
N LEU A 458 3.42 -6.36 5.34
CA LEU A 458 2.67 -5.27 5.95
C LEU A 458 3.22 -4.86 7.34
N GLY A 459 4.53 -5.03 7.56
CA GLY A 459 5.20 -4.69 8.83
C GLY A 459 4.80 -5.52 10.05
N SER A 460 4.04 -6.61 9.90
CA SER A 460 3.42 -7.32 11.03
C SER A 460 3.94 -8.74 11.22
N ASN A 461 4.73 -8.93 12.29
CA ASN A 461 5.20 -10.25 12.73
C ASN A 461 4.04 -11.24 12.99
N SER A 462 2.90 -10.74 13.45
CA SER A 462 1.72 -11.58 13.71
C SER A 462 1.11 -12.11 12.41
N ILE A 463 1.09 -11.29 11.35
CA ILE A 463 0.64 -11.69 10.01
C ILE A 463 1.60 -12.74 9.44
N GLU A 464 2.91 -12.50 9.52
CA GLU A 464 3.94 -13.45 9.08
C GLU A 464 3.78 -14.81 9.80
N THR A 465 3.66 -14.78 11.13
CA THR A 465 3.48 -16.01 11.94
C THR A 465 2.20 -16.76 11.59
N PHE A 466 1.11 -16.04 11.30
CA PHE A 466 -0.15 -16.66 10.87
C PHE A 466 0.01 -17.38 9.53
N PHE A 467 0.61 -16.70 8.55
CA PHE A 467 0.77 -17.24 7.21
C PHE A 467 1.83 -18.35 7.14
N ASP A 468 2.84 -18.34 8.00
CA ASP A 468 3.75 -19.48 8.17
C ASP A 468 3.00 -20.73 8.65
N ALA A 469 2.12 -20.57 9.64
CA ALA A 469 1.30 -21.68 10.14
C ALA A 469 0.31 -22.19 9.08
N PHE A 470 -0.23 -21.28 8.26
CA PHE A 470 -1.08 -21.60 7.11
C PHE A 470 -0.32 -22.32 6.00
N GLY A 471 0.85 -21.81 5.60
CA GLY A 471 1.71 -22.41 4.56
C GLY A 471 2.22 -23.80 4.95
N SER A 472 2.53 -24.01 6.23
CA SER A 472 2.87 -25.33 6.76
C SER A 472 1.74 -26.34 6.54
N GLN A 473 0.48 -25.96 6.77
CA GLN A 473 -0.69 -26.81 6.54
C GLN A 473 -0.95 -27.04 5.04
N LEU A 474 -0.79 -26.00 4.20
CA LEU A 474 -0.91 -26.16 2.75
C LEU A 474 0.13 -27.12 2.15
N SER A 475 1.30 -27.27 2.78
CA SER A 475 2.40 -28.08 2.26
C SER A 475 2.06 -29.58 2.11
N GLU A 476 0.97 -30.04 2.72
CA GLU A 476 0.46 -31.41 2.53
C GLU A 476 0.02 -31.69 1.08
N TYR A 477 -0.40 -30.66 0.34
CA TYR A 477 -0.89 -30.80 -1.02
C TYR A 477 0.21 -30.66 -2.09
N GLY A 478 1.39 -30.14 -1.74
CA GLY A 478 2.35 -29.68 -2.73
C GLY A 478 3.48 -28.79 -2.21
N THR A 479 4.29 -28.30 -3.14
CA THR A 479 5.37 -27.35 -2.84
C THR A 479 4.80 -25.94 -2.76
N ILE A 480 5.06 -25.24 -1.67
CA ILE A 480 4.58 -23.86 -1.48
C ILE A 480 5.45 -22.90 -2.29
N LEU A 481 4.82 -22.19 -3.22
CA LEU A 481 5.46 -21.15 -4.04
C LEU A 481 5.28 -19.76 -3.45
N TRP A 482 4.35 -19.62 -2.50
CA TRP A 482 3.96 -18.34 -1.91
C TRP A 482 4.52 -18.13 -0.49
N GLY A 483 4.72 -16.87 -0.10
CA GLY A 483 5.06 -16.50 1.27
C GLY A 483 4.51 -15.13 1.66
N PRO A 484 4.56 -14.76 2.95
CA PRO A 484 4.04 -13.48 3.45
C PRO A 484 4.68 -12.26 2.77
N GLU A 485 5.88 -12.40 2.20
CA GLU A 485 6.55 -11.37 1.41
C GLU A 485 5.80 -10.97 0.13
N LEU A 486 4.85 -11.80 -0.35
CA LEU A 486 4.02 -11.53 -1.53
C LEU A 486 2.67 -10.89 -1.20
N LEU A 487 2.34 -10.72 0.09
CA LEU A 487 1.16 -9.95 0.48
C LEU A 487 1.27 -8.55 -0.11
N GLY A 488 0.20 -8.08 -0.75
CA GLY A 488 0.24 -6.85 -1.53
C GLY A 488 0.05 -7.08 -3.03
N CYS A 489 0.68 -8.15 -3.54
CA CYS A 489 0.67 -8.51 -4.96
C CYS A 489 -0.08 -9.81 -5.23
N PHE A 490 0.06 -10.78 -4.33
CA PHE A 490 -0.66 -12.03 -4.42
C PHE A 490 -1.14 -12.46 -3.02
N PRO A 491 -2.43 -12.37 -2.68
CA PRO A 491 -3.46 -11.66 -3.44
C PRO A 491 -3.15 -10.16 -3.56
N SER A 492 -3.58 -9.53 -4.65
CA SER A 492 -3.30 -8.12 -4.93
C SER A 492 -4.21 -7.19 -4.15
N ILE A 493 -3.63 -6.28 -3.37
CA ILE A 493 -4.35 -5.12 -2.78
C ILE A 493 -4.09 -3.85 -3.59
N SER A 494 -3.46 -3.97 -4.77
CA SER A 494 -2.96 -2.84 -5.55
C SER A 494 -4.03 -2.21 -6.47
N GLY A 495 -5.31 -2.35 -6.11
CA GLY A 495 -6.45 -1.85 -6.88
C GLY A 495 -6.62 -2.54 -8.25
N ILE A 496 -5.99 -3.69 -8.45
CA ILE A 496 -6.10 -4.58 -9.62
C ILE A 496 -6.08 -6.03 -9.19
N LYS A 497 -6.48 -6.92 -10.10
CA LYS A 497 -6.40 -8.36 -9.92
C LYS A 497 -4.94 -8.83 -10.00
N THR A 498 -4.56 -9.89 -9.27
CA THR A 498 -3.19 -10.43 -9.34
C THR A 498 -2.76 -10.78 -10.76
N THR A 499 -3.65 -11.36 -11.58
CA THR A 499 -3.32 -11.72 -12.98
C THR A 499 -3.23 -10.52 -13.93
N ASP A 500 -3.70 -9.35 -13.50
CA ASP A 500 -3.63 -8.10 -14.26
C ASP A 500 -2.36 -7.29 -13.91
N GLU A 501 -1.61 -7.69 -12.88
CA GLU A 501 -0.33 -7.06 -12.54
C GLU A 501 0.68 -7.20 -13.69
N VAL A 502 1.38 -6.11 -13.98
CA VAL A 502 2.31 -6.04 -15.10
C VAL A 502 3.48 -6.97 -14.84
N THR A 503 3.82 -7.78 -15.85
CA THR A 503 5.03 -8.61 -15.77
C THR A 503 6.28 -7.73 -15.80
N THR A 504 7.30 -8.08 -15.03
CA THR A 504 8.59 -7.39 -15.03
C THR A 504 9.18 -7.33 -16.44
N ARG A 505 8.98 -8.39 -17.25
CA ARG A 505 9.36 -8.39 -18.67
C ARG A 505 8.71 -7.26 -19.44
N SER A 506 7.42 -7.00 -19.22
CA SER A 506 6.69 -5.92 -19.90
C SER A 506 7.21 -4.55 -19.48
N SER A 507 7.46 -4.33 -18.19
CA SER A 507 8.09 -3.11 -17.67
C SER A 507 9.47 -2.87 -18.31
N MET A 508 10.28 -3.92 -18.41
CA MET A 508 11.62 -3.82 -19.03
C MET A 508 11.55 -3.61 -20.54
N GLN A 509 10.58 -4.24 -21.22
CA GLN A 509 10.36 -4.05 -22.65
C GLN A 509 9.93 -2.62 -22.96
N GLU A 510 9.11 -2.01 -22.11
CA GLU A 510 8.71 -0.61 -22.26
C GLU A 510 9.93 0.33 -22.21
N VAL A 511 10.84 0.12 -21.26
CA VAL A 511 12.11 0.86 -21.17
C VAL A 511 12.98 0.59 -22.41
N ARG A 512 13.04 -0.66 -22.86
CA ARG A 512 13.81 -1.06 -24.04
C ARG A 512 13.31 -0.35 -25.31
N ASP A 513 12.01 -0.32 -25.53
CA ASP A 513 11.37 0.32 -26.68
C ASP A 513 11.62 1.83 -26.67
N TRP A 514 11.55 2.47 -25.49
CA TRP A 514 11.91 3.87 -25.34
C TRP A 514 13.39 4.13 -25.67
N LEU A 515 14.31 3.26 -25.25
CA LEU A 515 15.74 3.35 -25.59
C LEU A 515 16.01 3.12 -27.09
N GLU A 516 15.19 2.32 -27.80
CA GLU A 516 15.28 2.21 -29.26
C GLU A 516 14.92 3.51 -29.97
N ALA A 517 13.89 4.19 -29.47
CA ALA A 517 13.52 5.52 -29.96
C ALA A 517 14.53 6.61 -29.56
N ASN A 518 15.29 6.39 -28.47
CA ASN A 518 16.22 7.35 -27.89
C ASN A 518 17.63 6.75 -27.71
N PRO A 519 18.35 6.42 -28.80
CA PRO A 519 19.56 5.59 -28.77
C PRO A 519 20.79 6.27 -28.14
N THR A 520 20.69 7.52 -27.70
CA THR A 520 21.74 8.26 -26.99
C THR A 520 21.47 8.39 -25.49
N GLU A 521 20.31 7.94 -25.02
CA GLU A 521 19.90 8.06 -23.62
C GLU A 521 20.40 6.89 -22.78
N PHE A 522 20.38 7.04 -21.46
CA PHE A 522 20.86 6.05 -20.52
C PHE A 522 19.93 5.98 -19.32
N VAL A 523 19.57 4.77 -18.89
CA VAL A 523 18.66 4.55 -17.76
C VAL A 523 19.36 3.70 -16.71
N VAL A 524 19.27 4.12 -15.45
CA VAL A 524 19.58 3.27 -14.30
C VAL A 524 18.28 2.62 -13.84
N ILE A 525 18.29 1.30 -13.73
CA ILE A 525 17.16 0.51 -13.26
C ILE A 525 17.59 -0.13 -11.95
N TYR A 526 16.95 0.27 -10.87
CA TYR A 526 17.04 -0.40 -9.59
C TYR A 526 15.91 -1.42 -9.49
N MET A 527 16.27 -2.70 -9.41
CA MET A 527 15.36 -3.80 -9.17
C MET A 527 15.23 -4.00 -7.66
N ASP A 528 14.12 -3.54 -7.07
CA ASP A 528 13.84 -3.90 -5.68
C ASP A 528 13.32 -5.34 -5.66
N THR A 529 14.24 -6.28 -5.44
CA THR A 529 13.95 -7.71 -5.56
C THR A 529 13.37 -8.25 -4.27
N GLY A 530 12.16 -8.81 -4.35
CA GLY A 530 11.51 -9.50 -3.25
C GLY A 530 12.30 -10.70 -2.72
N SER A 531 12.13 -11.00 -1.44
CA SER A 531 12.81 -12.14 -0.78
C SER A 531 12.35 -13.50 -1.33
N ASP A 532 11.18 -13.56 -1.96
CA ASP A 532 10.65 -14.72 -2.67
C ASP A 532 11.58 -15.18 -3.80
N ILE A 533 12.23 -14.26 -4.51
CA ILE A 533 13.14 -14.58 -5.62
C ILE A 533 14.34 -15.38 -5.13
N SER A 534 14.92 -14.98 -3.99
CA SER A 534 16.02 -15.71 -3.37
C SER A 534 15.53 -17.05 -2.79
N ARG A 535 14.39 -17.04 -2.07
CA ARG A 535 13.77 -18.24 -1.48
C ARG A 535 13.48 -19.31 -2.53
N LEU A 536 13.00 -18.92 -3.71
CA LEU A 536 12.65 -19.79 -4.83
C LEU A 536 13.83 -20.04 -5.79
N ASN A 537 15.02 -19.48 -5.51
CA ASN A 537 16.23 -19.61 -6.34
C ASN A 537 16.02 -19.13 -7.79
N LYS A 538 15.46 -17.92 -7.95
CA LYS A 538 15.01 -17.36 -9.24
C LYS A 538 15.93 -16.31 -9.85
N TYR A 539 17.09 -16.02 -9.27
CA TYR A 539 18.03 -15.03 -9.83
C TYR A 539 18.53 -15.39 -11.25
N GLU A 540 18.76 -16.67 -11.56
CA GLU A 540 19.19 -17.07 -12.91
C GLU A 540 18.09 -16.82 -13.96
N ASP A 541 16.84 -17.12 -13.62
CA ASP A 541 15.67 -16.87 -14.46
C ASP A 541 15.48 -15.36 -14.69
N LEU A 542 15.62 -14.55 -13.63
CA LEU A 542 15.54 -13.08 -13.72
C LEU A 542 16.65 -12.51 -14.61
N ASN A 543 17.89 -12.97 -14.44
CA ASN A 543 19.02 -12.53 -15.27
C ASN A 543 18.83 -12.91 -16.73
N THR A 544 18.23 -14.07 -17.00
CA THR A 544 17.88 -14.50 -18.36
C THR A 544 16.87 -13.55 -18.98
N LEU A 545 15.79 -13.21 -18.25
CA LEU A 545 14.80 -12.23 -18.68
C LEU A 545 15.43 -10.86 -19.02
N LEU A 546 16.28 -10.34 -18.13
CA LEU A 546 16.94 -9.04 -18.34
C LEU A 546 17.90 -9.07 -19.54
N THR A 547 18.64 -10.16 -19.70
CA THR A 547 19.55 -10.37 -20.84
C THR A 547 18.78 -10.48 -22.16
N ASP A 548 17.64 -11.15 -22.16
CA ASP A 548 16.78 -11.25 -23.35
C ASP A 548 16.27 -9.88 -23.81
N VAL A 549 15.90 -9.02 -22.87
CA VAL A 549 15.33 -7.69 -23.17
C VAL A 549 16.41 -6.70 -23.61
N PHE A 550 17.48 -6.54 -22.83
CA PHE A 550 18.47 -5.48 -23.05
C PHE A 550 19.73 -5.96 -23.77
N GLY A 551 20.08 -7.24 -23.67
CA GLY A 551 21.26 -7.83 -24.29
C GLY A 551 22.54 -7.03 -24.04
N GLY A 552 23.22 -6.63 -25.12
CA GLY A 552 24.47 -5.88 -25.07
C GLY A 552 24.38 -4.44 -24.58
N LEU A 553 23.18 -3.92 -24.29
CA LEU A 553 23.00 -2.58 -23.73
C LEU A 553 23.33 -2.49 -22.24
N ILE A 554 23.42 -3.63 -21.55
CA ILE A 554 23.67 -3.69 -20.12
C ILE A 554 25.14 -3.35 -19.84
N VAL A 555 25.40 -2.44 -18.90
CA VAL A 555 26.73 -2.19 -18.35
C VAL A 555 27.22 -3.48 -17.66
N PRO A 556 28.35 -4.08 -18.09
CA PRO A 556 28.81 -5.32 -17.52
C PRO A 556 29.31 -5.11 -16.10
N GLN A 557 29.00 -6.05 -15.20
CA GLN A 557 29.48 -5.99 -13.81
C GLN A 557 31.00 -5.86 -13.69
N SER A 558 31.78 -6.38 -14.64
CA SER A 558 33.25 -6.23 -14.64
C SER A 558 33.69 -4.77 -14.69
N ALA A 559 32.94 -3.90 -15.38
CA ALA A 559 33.20 -2.46 -15.40
C ALA A 559 32.97 -1.84 -14.01
N LEU A 560 31.85 -2.20 -13.36
CA LEU A 560 31.50 -1.73 -12.01
C LEU A 560 32.48 -2.25 -10.95
N LYS A 561 32.87 -3.52 -11.02
CA LYS A 561 33.88 -4.13 -10.13
C LYS A 561 35.26 -3.46 -10.30
N THR A 562 35.59 -2.98 -11.49
CA THR A 562 36.81 -2.18 -11.72
C THR A 562 36.73 -0.83 -11.02
N LEU A 563 35.60 -0.11 -11.17
CA LEU A 563 35.37 1.16 -10.47
C LEU A 563 35.40 1.00 -8.95
N ALA A 564 34.74 -0.05 -8.43
CA ALA A 564 34.74 -0.38 -7.01
C ALA A 564 36.16 -0.63 -6.48
N SER A 565 37.02 -1.32 -7.26
CA SER A 565 38.42 -1.58 -6.86
C SER A 565 39.28 -0.32 -6.75
N ASP A 566 38.89 0.77 -7.43
CA ASP A 566 39.51 2.09 -7.35
C ASP A 566 38.71 3.06 -6.48
N SER A 567 37.92 2.51 -5.53
CA SER A 567 37.10 3.25 -4.58
C SER A 567 36.18 4.28 -5.25
N TRP A 568 35.68 3.96 -6.44
CA TRP A 568 34.79 4.82 -7.22
C TRP A 568 35.34 6.22 -7.52
N THR A 569 36.67 6.38 -7.54
CA THR A 569 37.31 7.69 -7.70
C THR A 569 37.24 8.22 -9.15
N GLY A 570 36.99 7.34 -10.12
CA GLY A 570 36.78 7.63 -11.54
C GLY A 570 35.41 7.16 -12.07
N GLY A 571 35.23 7.15 -13.39
CA GLY A 571 34.01 6.70 -14.04
C GLY A 571 33.00 7.83 -14.31
N SER A 572 32.31 7.76 -15.45
CA SER A 572 31.15 8.61 -15.77
C SER A 572 30.09 7.83 -16.54
N ILE A 573 28.85 8.32 -16.55
CA ILE A 573 27.79 7.70 -17.37
C ILE A 573 28.11 7.85 -18.86
N ASN A 574 28.72 8.96 -19.27
CA ASN A 574 29.13 9.15 -20.67
C ASN A 574 30.14 8.09 -21.13
N GLU A 575 31.06 7.64 -20.28
CA GLU A 575 31.97 6.54 -20.63
C GLU A 575 31.22 5.23 -20.91
N PHE A 576 30.12 4.97 -20.20
CA PHE A 576 29.25 3.82 -20.51
C PHE A 576 28.51 4.01 -21.83
N ILE A 577 27.98 5.21 -22.08
CA ILE A 577 27.30 5.55 -23.34
C ILE A 577 28.26 5.41 -24.53
N ASP A 578 29.48 5.93 -24.41
CA ASP A 578 30.54 5.86 -25.42
C ASP A 578 31.00 4.42 -25.68
N ALA A 579 30.95 3.56 -24.65
CA ALA A 579 31.20 2.13 -24.77
C ALA A 579 30.04 1.33 -25.39
N GLY A 580 28.89 1.97 -25.67
CA GLY A 580 27.72 1.35 -26.29
C GLY A 580 26.67 0.84 -25.30
N TYR A 581 26.86 1.04 -24.00
CA TYR A 581 25.88 0.64 -22.97
C TYR A 581 24.81 1.72 -22.78
N ARG A 582 23.62 1.31 -22.36
CA ARG A 582 22.44 2.18 -22.17
C ARG A 582 21.70 1.90 -20.87
N VAL A 583 21.97 0.77 -20.22
CA VAL A 583 21.28 0.35 -19.01
C VAL A 583 22.28 -0.04 -17.93
N LEU A 584 22.16 0.59 -16.76
CA LEU A 584 22.81 0.13 -15.53
C LEU A 584 21.77 -0.61 -14.69
N LEU A 585 22.02 -1.89 -14.40
CA LEU A 585 21.15 -2.70 -13.56
C LEU A 585 21.71 -2.75 -12.14
N LEU A 586 20.90 -2.36 -11.17
CA LEU A 586 21.14 -2.50 -9.75
C LEU A 586 20.05 -3.38 -9.13
N ALA A 587 20.36 -4.07 -8.03
CA ALA A 587 19.40 -4.85 -7.26
C ALA A 587 19.75 -4.86 -5.77
N ASN A 588 18.85 -5.33 -4.91
CA ASN A 588 19.10 -5.42 -3.46
C ASN A 588 20.35 -6.27 -3.18
N GLU A 589 20.57 -7.33 -3.96
CA GLU A 589 21.74 -8.20 -3.87
C GLU A 589 22.44 -8.30 -5.24
N ASP A 590 23.73 -8.69 -5.26
CA ASP A 590 24.43 -9.01 -6.52
C ASP A 590 23.84 -10.29 -7.11
N THR A 591 23.10 -10.17 -8.22
CA THR A 591 22.44 -11.31 -8.88
C THR A 591 23.38 -12.06 -9.83
N GLY A 592 24.59 -11.56 -10.07
CA GLY A 592 25.49 -11.99 -11.14
C GLY A 592 25.33 -11.25 -12.48
N LEU A 593 24.22 -10.51 -12.66
CA LEU A 593 24.01 -9.56 -13.77
C LEU A 593 23.80 -8.14 -13.25
N ALA A 594 22.88 -7.95 -12.31
CA ALA A 594 22.64 -6.67 -11.64
C ALA A 594 23.63 -6.51 -10.47
N TYR A 595 24.16 -5.30 -10.28
CA TYR A 595 25.12 -5.03 -9.20
C TYR A 595 24.37 -4.66 -7.92
N SER A 596 24.91 -5.06 -6.76
CA SER A 596 24.33 -4.72 -5.46
C SER A 596 24.23 -3.20 -5.27
N LEU A 597 23.02 -2.69 -5.02
CA LEU A 597 22.77 -1.28 -4.70
C LEU A 597 23.55 -0.87 -3.46
N TYR A 598 23.63 -1.74 -2.45
CA TYR A 598 24.34 -1.48 -1.19
C TYR A 598 25.86 -1.45 -1.35
N ASP A 599 26.41 -1.94 -2.46
CA ASP A 599 27.86 -1.83 -2.77
C ASP A 599 28.16 -0.73 -3.81
N PHE A 600 27.12 -0.20 -4.47
CA PHE A 600 27.27 0.82 -5.50
C PHE A 600 27.76 2.13 -4.87
N CYS A 601 28.80 2.74 -5.44
CA CYS A 601 29.36 3.99 -4.94
C CYS A 601 29.80 4.00 -3.46
N GLY A 602 30.18 2.84 -2.93
CA GLY A 602 30.65 2.68 -1.55
C GLY A 602 29.55 2.40 -0.53
N GLY A 603 28.29 2.51 -0.94
CA GLY A 603 27.12 2.32 -0.08
C GLY A 603 25.89 3.00 -0.69
N HIS A 604 24.71 2.64 -0.19
CA HIS A 604 23.47 3.37 -0.44
C HIS A 604 22.85 3.76 0.89
N GLU A 605 22.51 5.04 1.05
CA GLU A 605 21.93 5.58 2.27
C GLU A 605 20.66 6.36 1.96
N VAL A 606 19.66 6.22 2.82
CA VAL A 606 18.37 6.92 2.71
C VAL A 606 18.35 8.10 3.67
N LEU A 607 18.21 9.30 3.12
CA LEU A 607 17.91 10.51 3.90
C LEU A 607 16.40 10.72 3.91
N THR A 608 15.77 10.51 5.06
CA THR A 608 14.30 10.61 5.20
C THR A 608 13.78 12.02 4.92
N THR A 609 12.53 12.13 4.51
CA THR A 609 11.86 13.40 4.18
C THR A 609 11.66 14.31 5.39
N GLU A 610 11.74 13.79 6.62
CA GLU A 610 11.76 14.60 7.85
C GLU A 610 12.89 15.65 7.84
N TYR A 611 13.98 15.37 7.14
CA TYR A 611 15.12 16.28 7.01
C TYR A 611 15.03 17.27 5.84
N ILE A 612 13.91 17.32 5.10
CA ILE A 612 13.77 18.14 3.87
C ILE A 612 14.12 19.61 4.09
N ASP A 613 13.78 20.16 5.26
CA ASP A 613 14.04 21.57 5.59
C ASP A 613 15.29 21.78 6.45
N THR A 614 16.03 20.70 6.78
CA THR A 614 17.23 20.78 7.59
C THR A 614 18.41 21.34 6.80
N LEU A 615 19.16 22.27 7.42
CA LEU A 615 20.41 22.78 6.88
C LEU A 615 21.59 21.91 7.30
N PRO A 616 22.60 21.71 6.45
CA PRO A 616 23.79 20.96 6.80
C PRO A 616 24.57 21.64 7.93
N ASP A 617 25.18 20.83 8.78
CA ASP A 617 26.08 21.31 9.84
C ASP A 617 27.44 21.82 9.27
N SER A 618 28.33 22.26 10.16
CA SER A 618 29.67 22.74 9.76
C SER A 618 30.55 21.67 9.10
N SER A 619 30.20 20.39 9.26
CA SER A 619 30.86 19.24 8.64
C SER A 619 30.17 18.81 7.34
N ARG A 620 29.17 19.57 6.87
CA ARG A 620 28.33 19.26 5.71
C ARG A 620 27.49 18.00 5.90
N LYS A 621 26.93 17.80 7.11
CA LYS A 621 26.08 16.66 7.41
C LYS A 621 24.62 17.05 7.67
N ILE A 622 23.70 16.20 7.24
CA ILE A 622 22.26 16.23 7.57
C ILE A 622 21.89 14.84 8.11
N GLY A 623 21.23 14.76 9.27
CA GLY A 623 20.91 13.46 9.88
C GLY A 623 22.15 12.57 10.19
N GLY A 624 23.35 13.16 10.23
CA GLY A 624 24.62 12.42 10.38
C GLY A 624 25.27 11.95 9.07
N LEU A 625 24.54 12.07 7.94
CA LEU A 625 25.00 11.73 6.60
C LEU A 625 25.68 12.94 5.95
N GLU A 626 26.88 12.78 5.39
CA GLU A 626 27.59 13.78 4.61
C GLU A 626 26.88 14.01 3.28
N ILE A 627 26.47 15.24 3.04
CA ILE A 627 26.00 15.66 1.73
C ILE A 627 27.20 16.00 0.84
N TYR A 628 27.08 15.73 -0.46
CA TYR A 628 28.14 16.03 -1.44
C TYR A 628 29.47 15.30 -1.11
N GLY A 629 29.40 13.97 -0.99
CA GLY A 629 30.53 13.07 -0.76
C GLY A 629 30.55 11.89 -1.75
N SER A 630 31.43 10.92 -1.52
CA SER A 630 31.57 9.71 -2.36
C SER A 630 31.70 8.42 -1.56
N ASP A 631 31.37 8.45 -0.27
CA ASP A 631 31.41 7.26 0.58
C ASP A 631 30.16 6.39 0.37
N TYR A 632 29.08 6.99 -0.13
CA TYR A 632 27.82 6.33 -0.48
C TYR A 632 27.01 7.20 -1.44
N PHE A 633 26.01 6.59 -2.06
CA PHE A 633 24.96 7.21 -2.86
C PHE A 633 23.76 7.60 -1.98
N LEU A 634 23.29 8.84 -2.09
CA LEU A 634 22.18 9.33 -1.26
C LEU A 634 20.85 9.37 -2.01
N ARG A 635 19.83 8.79 -1.41
CA ARG A 635 18.45 8.78 -1.91
C ARG A 635 17.47 9.32 -0.87
N SER A 636 16.39 9.94 -1.31
CA SER A 636 15.20 10.20 -0.49
C SER A 636 13.97 9.84 -1.29
N TYR A 637 12.98 9.24 -0.62
CA TYR A 637 11.67 8.92 -1.16
C TYR A 637 10.64 8.97 -0.03
N GLN A 638 9.37 9.04 -0.42
CA GLN A 638 8.24 8.92 0.48
C GLN A 638 7.09 8.30 -0.31
N ALA A 639 6.62 7.14 0.13
CA ALA A 639 5.44 6.53 -0.47
C ALA A 639 4.20 7.40 -0.21
N GLU A 640 3.37 7.58 -1.23
CA GLU A 640 2.05 8.22 -1.12
C GLU A 640 0.91 7.19 -1.09
N LEU A 641 1.24 5.90 -0.93
CA LEU A 641 0.27 4.82 -0.82
C LEU A 641 -0.53 4.93 0.48
N ARG A 642 -1.79 4.49 0.43
CA ARG A 642 -2.67 4.52 1.58
C ARG A 642 -3.81 3.53 1.48
N TYR A 643 -4.17 2.92 2.60
CA TYR A 643 -5.22 1.90 2.69
C TYR A 643 -6.33 2.38 3.63
N ILE A 644 -7.15 3.32 3.15
CA ILE A 644 -8.20 4.00 3.94
C ILE A 644 -7.57 4.76 5.12
N SER A 645 -7.87 4.41 6.37
CA SER A 645 -7.30 5.04 7.57
C SER A 645 -5.98 4.39 8.01
N LEU A 646 -5.44 3.47 7.20
CA LEU A 646 -4.14 2.83 7.43
C LEU A 646 -3.04 3.49 6.58
N SER A 647 -1.83 3.60 7.15
CA SER A 647 -0.61 3.87 6.38
C SER A 647 -0.28 2.73 5.41
N ASP A 648 0.73 2.93 4.58
CA ASP A 648 1.35 1.90 3.73
C ASP A 648 1.92 0.72 4.54
N GLU A 649 2.35 0.97 5.78
CA GLU A 649 2.73 -0.06 6.76
C GLU A 649 1.54 -0.69 7.52
N ALA A 650 0.30 -0.47 7.06
CA ALA A 650 -0.93 -0.99 7.68
C ALA A 650 -1.16 -0.56 9.14
N VAL A 651 -0.69 0.63 9.53
CA VAL A 651 -0.91 1.21 10.86
C VAL A 651 -2.03 2.24 10.81
N LEU A 652 -3.01 2.16 11.72
CA LEU A 652 -4.03 3.19 11.87
C LEU A 652 -3.38 4.54 12.22
N THR A 653 -3.57 5.54 11.36
CA THR A 653 -3.00 6.88 11.56
C THR A 653 -3.79 7.95 10.82
N GLU A 654 -3.98 9.11 11.45
CA GLU A 654 -4.54 10.31 10.82
C GLU A 654 -3.45 11.22 10.24
N GLU A 655 -2.19 10.96 10.57
CA GLU A 655 -1.03 11.78 10.19
C GLU A 655 -0.48 11.35 8.82
N PHE A 656 0.11 12.33 8.14
CA PHE A 656 0.85 12.11 6.90
C PHE A 656 2.33 12.33 7.12
N GLU A 657 3.15 11.50 6.46
CA GLU A 657 4.56 11.78 6.31
C GLU A 657 4.78 12.96 5.34
N THR A 658 6.00 13.49 5.32
CA THR A 658 6.32 14.64 4.46
C THR A 658 6.51 14.18 3.02
N PHE A 659 5.47 14.31 2.19
CA PHE A 659 5.56 13.96 0.78
C PHE A 659 6.49 14.89 -0.01
N LEU A 660 7.20 14.31 -0.99
CA LEU A 660 8.04 15.05 -1.93
C LEU A 660 7.17 15.73 -3.00
N ASN A 661 7.01 17.04 -2.89
CA ASN A 661 6.18 17.85 -3.78
C ASN A 661 6.95 19.02 -4.41
N SER A 662 6.35 19.70 -5.37
CA SER A 662 6.98 20.78 -6.14
C SER A 662 7.48 21.94 -5.26
N SER A 663 6.92 22.12 -4.05
CA SER A 663 7.31 23.20 -3.14
C SER A 663 8.56 22.88 -2.30
N ASN A 664 8.85 21.60 -2.06
CA ASN A 664 9.92 21.18 -1.14
C ASN A 664 11.08 20.42 -1.81
N ILE A 665 10.88 19.78 -2.98
CA ILE A 665 11.92 19.01 -3.71
C ILE A 665 13.23 19.81 -3.89
N GLY A 666 13.11 21.11 -4.18
CA GLY A 666 14.26 22.01 -4.35
C GLY A 666 15.21 22.05 -3.15
N ASN A 667 14.72 21.74 -1.94
CA ASN A 667 15.50 21.75 -0.71
C ASN A 667 16.50 20.60 -0.61
N PHE A 668 16.20 19.44 -1.20
CA PHE A 668 17.17 18.35 -1.36
C PHE A 668 17.99 18.50 -2.64
N VAL A 669 17.38 18.95 -3.74
CA VAL A 669 18.08 19.16 -5.01
C VAL A 669 19.29 20.08 -4.82
N ARG A 670 19.15 21.19 -4.09
CA ARG A 670 20.26 22.14 -3.83
C ARG A 670 21.45 21.53 -3.09
N TRP A 671 21.27 20.41 -2.39
CA TRP A 671 22.35 19.71 -1.69
C TRP A 671 23.05 18.67 -2.56
N ASN A 672 22.69 18.59 -3.84
CA ASN A 672 23.15 17.56 -4.78
C ASN A 672 22.93 16.15 -4.21
N MET A 673 21.78 15.94 -3.56
CA MET A 673 21.32 14.59 -3.25
C MET A 673 21.20 13.82 -4.57
N ASN A 674 21.74 12.61 -4.63
CA ASN A 674 21.85 11.90 -5.90
C ASN A 674 20.48 11.59 -6.49
N LEU A 675 19.54 11.15 -5.66
CA LEU A 675 18.20 10.77 -6.06
C LEU A 675 17.16 11.41 -5.15
N VAL A 676 16.35 12.30 -5.71
CA VAL A 676 15.06 12.71 -5.11
C VAL A 676 14.01 11.87 -5.81
N ALA A 677 13.65 10.72 -5.23
CA ALA A 677 12.80 9.70 -5.82
C ALA A 677 11.35 9.95 -5.45
N THR A 678 10.59 10.54 -6.36
CA THR A 678 9.22 10.99 -6.10
C THR A 678 8.21 9.91 -6.46
N ASP A 679 7.19 9.74 -5.63
CA ASP A 679 5.88 9.27 -6.08
C ASP A 679 5.18 10.37 -6.88
N MET A 680 4.18 10.00 -7.69
CA MET A 680 3.32 10.92 -8.42
C MET A 680 4.09 11.96 -9.24
N VAL A 681 5.09 11.52 -10.01
CA VAL A 681 5.89 12.46 -10.81
C VAL A 681 5.03 13.16 -11.86
N ASP A 682 5.20 14.48 -11.97
CA ASP A 682 4.51 15.33 -12.91
C ASP A 682 5.38 16.52 -13.36
N GLY A 683 4.81 17.43 -14.14
CA GLY A 683 5.53 18.58 -14.67
C GLY A 683 5.98 19.56 -13.57
N ALA A 684 5.22 19.71 -12.50
CA ALA A 684 5.53 20.63 -11.40
C ALA A 684 6.70 20.09 -10.55
N LYS A 685 6.71 18.79 -10.24
CA LYS A 685 7.84 18.13 -9.56
C LYS A 685 9.09 18.13 -10.44
N MET A 686 8.95 17.87 -11.75
CA MET A 686 10.09 18.00 -12.68
C MET A 686 10.62 19.43 -12.79
N ARG A 687 9.76 20.46 -12.69
CA ARG A 687 10.17 21.87 -12.62
C ARG A 687 10.98 22.17 -11.36
N ALA A 688 10.63 21.55 -10.23
CA ALA A 688 11.37 21.69 -8.97
C ALA A 688 12.75 21.03 -9.00
N GLN A 689 12.96 20.02 -9.86
CA GLN A 689 14.26 19.39 -10.14
C GLN A 689 15.18 20.28 -11.02
N ALA A 690 14.63 21.28 -11.72
CA ALA A 690 15.44 22.24 -12.47
C ALA A 690 16.15 23.20 -11.51
N TRP A 691 17.47 23.37 -11.67
CA TRP A 691 18.32 24.25 -10.86
C TRP A 691 19.10 25.29 -11.69
N SER A 692 19.29 25.05 -12.99
CA SER A 692 20.14 25.84 -13.89
C SER A 692 19.40 27.01 -14.57
N TRP A 693 18.82 26.83 -15.75
CA TRP A 693 18.21 27.88 -16.57
C TRP A 693 16.94 28.47 -15.94
N ALA A 694 16.76 29.78 -16.07
CA ALA A 694 15.49 30.43 -15.79
C ALA A 694 14.45 30.03 -16.84
N GLU A 695 13.17 30.18 -16.50
CA GLU A 695 12.08 29.85 -17.43
C GLU A 695 12.21 30.61 -18.76
N ASN A 696 12.10 29.86 -19.87
CA ASN A 696 12.29 30.33 -21.25
C ASN A 696 13.73 30.78 -21.62
N GLU A 697 14.74 30.40 -20.84
CA GLU A 697 16.15 30.58 -21.20
C GLU A 697 16.79 29.29 -21.76
N PRO A 698 17.85 29.38 -22.60
CA PRO A 698 18.46 30.60 -23.12
C PRO A 698 17.58 31.32 -24.16
N SER A 699 17.32 32.61 -23.92
CA SER A 699 16.53 33.46 -24.83
C SER A 699 17.33 33.93 -26.05
N VAL A 700 18.66 33.80 -26.01
CA VAL A 700 19.59 34.14 -27.10
C VAL A 700 20.77 33.15 -27.14
N THR A 701 21.12 32.69 -28.33
CA THR A 701 22.19 31.70 -28.57
C THR A 701 23.22 32.14 -29.62
N THR A 702 23.29 33.45 -29.92
CA THR A 702 24.28 34.00 -30.85
C THR A 702 25.71 33.86 -30.30
N SER A 703 26.71 33.87 -31.19
CA SER A 703 28.11 33.63 -30.81
C SER A 703 28.70 34.65 -29.82
N ASP A 704 28.09 35.83 -29.70
CA ASP A 704 28.47 36.89 -28.77
C ASP A 704 27.67 36.87 -27.45
N ALA A 705 26.69 35.98 -27.33
CA ALA A 705 25.93 35.79 -26.10
C ALA A 705 26.77 35.16 -24.99
N TYR A 706 26.41 35.46 -23.75
CA TYR A 706 27.06 34.96 -22.55
C TYR A 706 26.02 34.69 -21.48
N VAL A 707 26.38 33.83 -20.54
CA VAL A 707 25.49 33.35 -19.49
C VAL A 707 25.78 34.07 -18.19
N LEU A 708 24.73 34.54 -17.52
CA LEU A 708 24.81 35.16 -16.21
C LEU A 708 23.93 34.39 -15.22
N MET A 709 24.32 34.42 -13.95
CA MET A 709 23.41 34.04 -12.86
C MET A 709 22.59 35.27 -12.44
N ASN A 710 21.27 35.14 -12.45
CA ASN A 710 20.35 36.14 -11.95
C ASN A 710 20.25 36.10 -10.41
N THR A 711 19.52 37.04 -9.82
CA THR A 711 19.38 37.16 -8.36
C THR A 711 18.64 36.00 -7.69
N ASN A 712 17.91 35.19 -8.47
CA ASN A 712 17.21 34.00 -8.00
C ASN A 712 18.08 32.73 -8.13
N GLY A 713 19.35 32.86 -8.49
CA GLY A 713 20.26 31.72 -8.67
C GLY A 713 20.02 30.94 -9.98
N ARG A 714 19.26 31.49 -10.92
CA ARG A 714 18.96 30.90 -12.23
C ARG A 714 19.80 31.52 -13.35
N TRP A 715 20.05 30.76 -14.40
CA TRP A 715 20.89 31.16 -15.51
C TRP A 715 20.08 31.87 -16.59
N VAL A 716 20.63 32.96 -17.13
CA VAL A 716 20.03 33.74 -18.22
C VAL A 716 21.07 34.00 -19.30
N ALA A 717 20.66 33.95 -20.55
CA ALA A 717 21.52 34.30 -21.69
C ALA A 717 21.33 35.78 -22.06
N SER A 718 22.42 36.47 -22.39
CA SER A 718 22.33 37.86 -22.82
C SER A 718 23.46 38.26 -23.77
N THR A 719 23.17 39.22 -24.65
CA THR A 719 24.19 39.95 -25.43
C THR A 719 24.43 41.35 -24.87
N SER A 720 23.53 41.88 -24.02
CA SER A 720 23.54 43.28 -23.58
C SER A 720 23.67 43.50 -22.07
N ALA A 721 23.54 42.47 -21.23
CA ALA A 721 23.68 42.59 -19.78
C ALA A 721 25.09 43.06 -19.35
N THR A 722 25.18 43.91 -18.33
CA THR A 722 26.48 44.43 -17.88
C THR A 722 27.36 43.32 -17.31
N LYS A 723 28.55 43.12 -17.90
CA LYS A 723 29.58 42.18 -17.41
C LYS A 723 30.42 42.81 -16.29
N THR A 724 29.87 42.90 -15.09
CA THR A 724 30.59 43.50 -13.95
C THR A 724 31.55 42.49 -13.32
N TYR A 725 31.10 41.25 -13.14
CA TYR A 725 31.84 40.22 -12.42
C TYR A 725 31.92 38.91 -13.21
N LYS A 726 32.85 38.05 -12.79
CA LYS A 726 32.84 36.63 -13.16
C LYS A 726 33.06 35.72 -11.96
N ALA A 727 32.53 34.50 -12.06
CA ALA A 727 32.60 33.48 -11.02
C ALA A 727 33.77 32.51 -11.27
N CYS A 728 34.66 32.35 -10.31
CA CYS A 728 35.75 31.37 -10.37
C CYS A 728 35.55 30.29 -9.29
N TRP A 729 35.63 29.01 -9.65
CA TRP A 729 35.43 27.87 -8.76
C TRP A 729 36.75 27.25 -8.30
N SER A 730 36.81 26.82 -7.03
CA SER A 730 37.89 25.99 -6.49
C SER A 730 37.32 24.67 -5.96
N SER A 731 37.71 23.55 -6.58
CA SER A 731 37.28 22.21 -6.18
C SER A 731 37.92 21.74 -4.86
N SER A 732 39.08 22.29 -4.48
CA SER A 732 39.76 21.91 -3.23
C SER A 732 39.15 22.55 -1.99
N SER A 733 38.60 23.77 -2.13
CA SER A 733 37.95 24.50 -1.05
C SER A 733 36.43 24.49 -1.14
N LEU A 734 35.88 23.91 -2.21
CA LEU A 734 34.45 23.89 -2.54
C LEU A 734 33.82 25.29 -2.40
N ALA A 735 34.45 26.29 -3.02
CA ALA A 735 34.05 27.69 -2.86
C ALA A 735 34.16 28.49 -4.16
N TRP A 736 33.28 29.47 -4.28
CA TRP A 736 33.28 30.45 -5.37
C TRP A 736 34.02 31.72 -4.96
N SER A 737 34.86 32.22 -5.87
CA SER A 737 35.43 33.56 -5.81
C SER A 737 34.82 34.41 -6.91
N ILE A 738 34.14 35.51 -6.53
CA ILE A 738 33.56 36.46 -7.47
C ILE A 738 34.52 37.63 -7.61
N ILE A 739 35.02 37.86 -8.82
CA ILE A 739 35.99 38.91 -9.13
C ILE A 739 35.49 39.82 -10.25
N ASP A 740 36.13 40.97 -10.45
CA ASP A 740 35.85 41.85 -11.58
C ASP A 740 36.02 41.08 -12.90
N TYR A 741 35.12 41.30 -13.87
CA TYR A 741 35.08 40.52 -15.11
C TYR A 741 36.42 40.53 -15.87
N ALA A 742 37.12 41.67 -15.86
CA ALA A 742 38.42 41.86 -16.51
C ALA A 742 39.61 41.23 -15.74
N GLY A 743 39.44 40.88 -14.46
CA GLY A 743 40.51 40.27 -13.64
C GLY A 743 40.79 38.82 -14.03
N SER A 744 41.84 38.20 -13.51
CA SER A 744 42.09 36.75 -13.69
C SER A 744 41.71 35.98 -12.44
N CYS A 745 41.19 34.75 -12.60
CA CYS A 745 40.96 33.87 -11.46
C CYS A 745 42.28 33.62 -10.71
N GLY A 746 42.22 33.58 -9.37
CA GLY A 746 43.38 33.31 -8.54
C GLY A 746 43.93 31.90 -8.73
N SER A 747 45.13 31.62 -8.21
CA SER A 747 45.71 30.28 -8.23
C SER A 747 44.77 29.27 -7.55
N GLY A 748 44.51 28.14 -8.20
CA GLY A 748 43.57 27.12 -7.71
C GLY A 748 42.09 27.38 -8.03
N TYR A 749 41.78 28.51 -8.69
CA TYR A 749 40.42 28.85 -9.11
C TYR A 749 40.30 28.89 -10.64
N THR A 750 39.18 28.41 -11.17
CA THR A 750 38.91 28.32 -12.62
C THR A 750 37.63 29.06 -13.00
N TYR A 751 37.65 29.80 -14.11
CA TYR A 751 36.44 30.42 -14.65
C TYR A 751 35.54 29.36 -15.30
N MET A 752 34.48 28.98 -14.61
CA MET A 752 33.54 27.93 -15.03
C MET A 752 32.10 28.29 -14.63
N ALA A 753 31.13 27.57 -15.17
CA ALA A 753 29.78 27.53 -14.62
C ALA A 753 29.64 26.44 -13.55
N PRO A 754 28.63 26.53 -12.66
CA PRO A 754 28.29 25.41 -11.79
C PRO A 754 28.05 24.13 -12.58
N ALA A 755 28.64 23.02 -12.15
CA ALA A 755 28.46 21.71 -12.79
C ALA A 755 27.27 20.91 -12.23
N ASP A 756 26.79 21.30 -11.04
CA ASP A 756 25.78 20.60 -10.26
C ASP A 756 24.99 21.63 -9.40
N PRO A 757 23.83 21.25 -8.82
CA PRO A 757 23.01 22.18 -8.03
C PRO A 757 23.70 22.68 -6.76
N TYR A 758 24.60 21.91 -6.14
CA TYR A 758 25.29 22.34 -4.92
C TYR A 758 26.26 23.48 -5.24
N GLN A 759 27.05 23.34 -6.30
CA GLN A 759 27.86 24.43 -6.84
C GLN A 759 26.99 25.64 -7.21
N ASN A 760 25.80 25.43 -7.77
CA ASN A 760 24.89 26.51 -8.16
C ASN A 760 24.40 27.29 -6.93
N TYR A 761 23.98 26.57 -5.88
CA TYR A 761 23.58 27.14 -4.60
C TYR A 761 24.71 27.92 -3.92
N LEU A 762 25.93 27.36 -3.90
CA LEU A 762 27.10 28.05 -3.33
C LEU A 762 27.43 29.33 -4.10
N LEU A 763 27.26 29.36 -5.43
CA LEU A 763 27.47 30.57 -6.22
C LEU A 763 26.43 31.63 -5.87
N MET A 764 25.15 31.25 -5.81
CA MET A 764 24.07 32.15 -5.39
C MET A 764 24.32 32.74 -4.00
N THR A 765 24.78 31.91 -3.05
CA THR A 765 25.17 32.36 -1.71
C THR A 765 26.35 33.33 -1.72
N ALA A 766 27.37 33.08 -2.55
CA ALA A 766 28.52 33.96 -2.70
C ALA A 766 28.13 35.32 -3.33
N ILE A 767 27.22 35.32 -4.31
CA ILE A 767 26.66 36.54 -4.93
C ILE A 767 25.94 37.38 -3.88
N SER A 768 25.08 36.73 -3.08
CA SER A 768 24.33 37.35 -1.99
C SER A 768 25.25 37.94 -0.92
N THR A 769 26.26 37.19 -0.47
CA THR A 769 27.24 37.62 0.54
C THR A 769 28.07 38.81 0.07
N LYS A 770 28.36 38.91 -1.23
CA LYS A 770 29.03 40.05 -1.84
C LYS A 770 28.10 41.27 -2.03
N GLY A 771 26.81 41.14 -1.74
CA GLY A 771 25.82 42.21 -1.87
C GLY A 771 25.48 42.56 -3.33
N ILE A 772 25.67 41.63 -4.27
CA ILE A 772 25.36 41.86 -5.68
C ILE A 772 23.87 41.64 -5.91
N THR A 773 23.15 42.72 -6.24
CA THR A 773 21.68 42.71 -6.46
C THR A 773 21.29 42.82 -7.94
N THR A 774 22.25 42.74 -8.86
CA THR A 774 22.02 42.85 -10.31
C THR A 774 22.49 41.58 -11.01
N THR A 775 21.83 41.22 -12.12
CA THR A 775 22.27 40.15 -13.02
C THR A 775 23.52 40.59 -13.79
N SER A 776 24.69 40.47 -13.13
CA SER A 776 25.97 40.98 -13.65
C SER A 776 27.16 40.05 -13.41
N VAL A 777 26.91 38.85 -12.89
CA VAL A 777 27.92 37.81 -12.65
C VAL A 777 27.90 36.83 -13.79
N VAL A 778 28.93 36.89 -14.64
CA VAL A 778 29.06 36.01 -15.81
C VAL A 778 29.61 34.66 -15.37
N ILE A 779 28.99 33.59 -15.84
CA ILE A 779 29.45 32.21 -15.69
C ILE A 779 29.88 31.66 -17.05
N ASN A 780 30.85 30.75 -17.05
CA ASN A 780 31.36 30.15 -18.29
C ASN A 780 30.57 28.88 -18.61
N ALA A 781 29.31 29.05 -19.04
CA ALA A 781 28.43 27.97 -19.50
C ALA A 781 28.36 27.97 -21.03
N THR A 782 28.19 26.79 -21.62
CA THR A 782 27.90 26.65 -23.05
C THR A 782 26.41 26.88 -23.30
N LEU A 783 26.09 27.58 -24.40
CA LEU A 783 24.71 27.85 -24.83
C LEU A 783 24.15 26.75 -25.76
N SER A 784 24.94 25.71 -26.01
CA SER A 784 24.66 24.58 -26.91
C SER A 784 24.52 23.29 -26.14
#